data_AF-A0A1X7RVJ2-F1
#
_entry.id   AF-A0A1X7RVJ2-F1
#
_cell.length_a   1.000
_cell.length_b   1.000
_cell.length_c   1.000
_cell.angle_alpha   90.00
_cell.angle_beta   90.00
_cell.angle_gamma   90.00
#
_symmetry.space_group_name_H-M   'P 1'
#
loop_
_entity.id
_entity.type
_entity.pdbx_description
1 polymer ?
#
loop_
_entity_poly.entity_id
_entity_poly.type
_entity_poly.pdbx_seq_one_letter_code
_entity_poly.pdbx_strand_id
1 'polypeptide(L)'
;MARANQPTYDFLSGGEMLPPARPALRESMKQSTASRADVGTEDLRAQLRTAQYELDSIKQERELYELHQQQELREAQNRAEADYKRAVSAESARDAAVKQAEAIARDFQDTQDRAANEKLQLEKKVRSLQDDNRSLRDDLEEAKADLESQDRQGKHAFSELESKYASLQASVEDIQQDLSGKVTALQTVQQKLVRKEAEVGELENEVLRLKAQTGDSDTLAVIKKELTEQVAYIKKLETSNREYSAEIKQFRKVQKGIEVVEEEKRALEAKVRMMDDLRKELAEAQLQRRILEDEKQGWSSYLETEAPREDDLRYDTPEQMAKALLKERLEKLELLDKLGTIHPKLSEKDDSIGILEAEKSRLMEELDTARKARTEPVKAKDTSAADAKVRARLERARNLAVKEVELLRAQVRATEAEEAEFSPEQMDAERTKRIHELEDMLDQYRTEVTTLQADLSKAEPLPAPVKSPLKRPREDDDANDERLGEFRRKTRTLQGDLDKLQSRNQLLEAELKASLSQITTLKSSSRTRVLELRSNPTADIEAIKLSTLTTLRAENAALLSQLEGSGHTTKVVPVSTLDNYRNQLDDVKAQLAQAEKKTLRLKQIFSAKSLEFREAVCSILGWKLDFMPNGRVKATSILHPTSHIIGEDGEAEEMENSIVFDGENGTMKVSGGVESVFAGELRANIEFWVEGRREIPCFLAACTLDFWEKKRGTMKI
;
A
#
# COMPACT_ATOMS: atom_id res chain seq x y z
N MET A 1 15.94 76.74 -42.18
CA MET A 1 16.44 76.01 -43.38
C MET A 1 15.72 74.66 -43.34
N ALA A 2 14.68 74.40 -44.14
CA ALA A 2 14.70 74.04 -45.58
C ALA A 2 15.37 72.66 -45.83
N ARG A 3 14.79 71.70 -46.59
CA ARG A 3 13.48 71.59 -47.26
C ARG A 3 13.14 70.11 -47.58
N ALA A 4 11.85 69.77 -47.50
CA ALA A 4 11.06 68.74 -48.19
C ALA A 4 11.71 67.58 -49.01
N ASN A 5 11.15 66.36 -48.85
CA ASN A 5 10.28 65.73 -49.86
C ASN A 5 9.41 64.60 -49.25
N GLN A 6 8.19 64.43 -49.76
CA GLN A 6 7.18 63.44 -49.30
C GLN A 6 7.02 62.27 -50.28
N PRO A 7 6.44 61.13 -49.86
CA PRO A 7 6.25 59.94 -50.70
C PRO A 7 4.88 59.91 -51.39
N THR A 8 4.82 59.18 -52.50
CA THR A 8 3.58 58.62 -53.07
C THR A 8 3.92 57.42 -53.93
N TYR A 9 3.36 56.25 -53.62
CA TYR A 9 2.93 55.30 -54.63
C TYR A 9 1.79 54.45 -54.09
N ASP A 10 0.78 54.27 -54.92
CA ASP A 10 -0.51 53.66 -54.60
C ASP A 10 -0.49 52.16 -54.91
N PHE A 11 -1.28 51.38 -54.18
CA PHE A 11 -1.25 49.93 -54.15
C PHE A 11 -2.64 49.36 -54.44
N LEU A 12 -3.21 49.64 -55.62
CA LEU A 12 -4.47 49.03 -56.11
C LEU A 12 -4.74 49.33 -57.61
N SER A 13 -4.27 48.47 -58.53
CA SER A 13 -4.91 48.22 -59.83
C SER A 13 -4.25 47.03 -60.54
N GLY A 14 -5.06 46.14 -61.10
CA GLY A 14 -4.63 45.02 -61.95
C GLY A 14 -5.17 45.18 -63.38
N GLY A 15 -4.60 44.40 -64.31
CA GLY A 15 -4.87 44.50 -65.76
C GLY A 15 -4.01 45.57 -66.44
N GLU A 16 -3.60 45.44 -67.71
CA GLU A 16 -3.90 44.39 -68.70
C GLU A 16 -2.77 44.32 -69.75
N MET A 17 -2.82 43.34 -70.66
CA MET A 17 -1.81 43.15 -71.71
C MET A 17 -1.85 44.25 -72.79
N LEU A 18 -0.70 44.55 -73.41
CA LEU A 18 -0.61 45.15 -74.75
C LEU A 18 0.64 44.64 -75.50
N PRO A 19 0.55 44.31 -76.80
CA PRO A 19 1.67 43.76 -77.58
C PRO A 19 2.49 44.86 -78.29
N PRO A 20 3.78 44.60 -78.64
CA PRO A 20 4.56 45.49 -79.49
C PRO A 20 4.19 45.30 -80.98
N ALA A 21 4.16 46.40 -81.73
CA ALA A 21 3.79 46.43 -83.14
C ALA A 21 4.94 46.91 -84.06
N ARG A 22 5.17 46.15 -85.14
CA ARG A 22 5.79 46.53 -86.44
C ARG A 22 7.21 47.12 -86.49
N PRO A 23 8.07 46.59 -87.38
CA PRO A 23 9.01 47.39 -88.16
C PRO A 23 8.38 47.86 -89.50
N ALA A 24 9.01 48.83 -90.15
CA ALA A 24 8.44 49.61 -91.24
C ALA A 24 8.60 49.03 -92.66
N LEU A 25 7.68 49.43 -93.53
CA LEU A 25 7.71 49.23 -94.98
C LEU A 25 8.97 49.89 -95.59
N ARG A 26 9.63 49.24 -96.56
CA ARG A 26 10.58 49.90 -97.47
C ARG A 26 10.26 49.54 -98.91
N GLU A 27 10.01 50.55 -99.72
CA GLU A 27 9.48 50.43 -101.08
C GLU A 27 10.57 50.25 -102.16
N SER A 28 10.08 49.98 -103.38
CA SER A 28 10.67 50.41 -104.65
C SER A 28 11.87 49.63 -105.20
N MET A 29 11.54 48.40 -105.61
CA MET A 29 12.06 47.79 -106.83
C MET A 29 11.98 48.74 -108.04
N LYS A 30 13.12 49.14 -108.63
CA LYS A 30 13.25 49.61 -110.04
C LYS A 30 14.71 49.89 -110.44
N GLN A 31 15.34 48.97 -111.17
CA GLN A 31 15.95 49.26 -112.49
C GLN A 31 16.46 47.98 -113.14
N SER A 32 16.02 47.73 -114.38
CA SER A 32 16.55 46.73 -115.29
C SER A 32 17.06 47.45 -116.52
N THR A 33 18.33 47.26 -116.89
CA THR A 33 18.78 47.24 -118.29
C THR A 33 20.10 46.49 -118.42
N ALA A 34 20.03 45.44 -119.22
CA ALA A 34 21.09 44.58 -119.75
C ALA A 34 22.54 45.15 -119.87
N SER A 35 23.50 44.30 -119.52
CA SER A 35 24.72 44.09 -120.31
C SER A 35 24.85 42.60 -120.63
N ARG A 36 25.45 42.26 -121.78
CA ARG A 36 25.48 40.89 -122.34
C ARG A 36 26.06 39.87 -121.36
N ALA A 37 25.47 38.67 -121.36
CA ALA A 37 26.02 37.52 -120.67
C ALA A 37 27.28 37.01 -121.37
N ASP A 38 28.42 37.09 -120.69
CA ASP A 38 29.49 36.10 -120.84
C ASP A 38 29.18 34.97 -119.86
N VAL A 39 29.11 33.73 -120.34
CA VAL A 39 28.56 32.57 -119.60
C VAL A 39 29.26 32.35 -118.24
N GLY A 40 30.58 32.60 -118.15
CA GLY A 40 31.32 32.50 -116.88
C GLY A 40 31.00 33.60 -115.84
N THR A 41 30.35 34.70 -116.24
CA THR A 41 29.96 35.78 -115.31
C THR A 41 28.63 35.53 -114.62
N GLU A 42 27.76 34.69 -115.19
CA GLU A 42 26.49 34.33 -114.57
C GLU A 42 26.69 33.28 -113.46
N ASP A 43 27.57 32.30 -113.68
CA ASP A 43 27.98 31.33 -112.66
C ASP A 43 28.66 32.02 -111.47
N LEU A 44 29.57 32.97 -111.71
CA LEU A 44 30.20 33.77 -110.65
C LEU A 44 29.19 34.64 -109.90
N ARG A 45 28.17 35.19 -110.59
CA ARG A 45 27.06 35.93 -109.93
C ARG A 45 26.14 35.01 -109.13
N ALA A 46 25.94 33.77 -109.57
CA ALA A 46 25.18 32.77 -108.83
C ALA A 46 25.95 32.37 -107.56
N GLN A 47 27.24 32.03 -107.67
CA GLN A 47 28.12 31.70 -106.54
C GLN A 47 28.26 32.87 -105.54
N LEU A 48 28.34 34.11 -106.05
CA LEU A 48 28.41 35.30 -105.19
C LEU A 48 27.07 35.58 -104.48
N ARG A 49 25.93 35.25 -105.12
CA ARG A 49 24.62 35.29 -104.46
C ARG A 49 24.44 34.18 -103.43
N THR A 50 24.85 32.94 -103.71
CA THR A 50 24.79 31.85 -102.71
C THR A 50 25.68 32.17 -101.53
N ALA A 51 26.91 32.63 -101.75
CA ALA A 51 27.80 33.09 -100.68
C ALA A 51 27.23 34.30 -99.91
N GLN A 52 26.48 35.20 -100.55
CA GLN A 52 25.76 36.28 -99.86
C GLN A 52 24.61 35.74 -98.99
N TYR A 53 23.81 34.79 -99.50
CA TYR A 53 22.75 34.15 -98.73
C TYR A 53 23.30 33.33 -97.55
N GLU A 54 24.40 32.60 -97.75
CA GLU A 54 25.11 31.87 -96.70
C GLU A 54 25.68 32.84 -95.64
N LEU A 55 26.33 33.93 -96.07
CA LEU A 55 26.84 34.97 -95.16
C LEU A 55 25.71 35.63 -94.36
N ASP A 56 24.58 35.94 -94.99
CA ASP A 56 23.44 36.56 -94.32
C ASP A 56 22.66 35.56 -93.45
N SER A 57 22.62 34.27 -93.79
CA SER A 57 22.13 33.19 -92.91
C SER A 57 23.01 33.07 -91.67
N ILE A 58 24.34 33.02 -91.83
CA ILE A 58 25.30 32.95 -90.73
C ILE A 58 25.21 34.20 -89.83
N LYS A 59 24.96 35.39 -90.39
CA LYS A 59 24.67 36.60 -89.59
C LYS A 59 23.38 36.46 -88.80
N GLN A 60 22.29 36.02 -89.43
CA GLN A 60 21.00 35.83 -88.76
C GLN A 60 21.08 34.76 -87.66
N GLU A 61 21.76 33.63 -87.92
CA GLU A 61 22.03 32.59 -86.93
C GLU A 61 22.87 33.13 -85.77
N ARG A 62 23.88 33.97 -86.05
CA ARG A 62 24.67 34.64 -85.02
C ARG A 62 23.86 35.66 -84.22
N GLU A 63 23.02 36.48 -84.87
CA GLU A 63 22.14 37.44 -84.19
C GLU A 63 21.11 36.72 -83.30
N LEU A 64 20.53 35.61 -83.78
CA LEU A 64 19.67 34.73 -82.99
C LEU A 64 20.42 34.10 -81.82
N TYR A 65 21.66 33.65 -82.03
CA TYR A 65 22.50 33.10 -80.97
C TYR A 65 22.89 34.14 -79.91
N GLU A 66 23.26 35.36 -80.31
CA GLU A 66 23.51 36.48 -79.40
C GLU A 66 22.24 36.89 -78.64
N LEU A 67 21.06 36.85 -79.27
CA LEU A 67 19.77 37.05 -78.59
C LEU A 67 19.44 35.93 -77.60
N HIS A 68 19.68 34.66 -77.96
CA HIS A 68 19.50 33.52 -77.05
C HIS A 68 20.45 33.62 -75.85
N GLN A 69 21.74 33.91 -76.05
CA GLN A 69 22.67 34.17 -74.95
C GLN A 69 22.23 35.34 -74.06
N GLN A 70 21.71 36.43 -74.63
CA GLN A 70 21.17 37.54 -73.84
C GLN A 70 19.91 37.15 -73.05
N GLN A 71 19.05 36.29 -73.60
CA GLN A 71 17.89 35.75 -72.88
C GLN A 71 18.35 34.85 -71.73
N GLU A 72 19.24 33.89 -71.99
CA GLU A 72 19.83 33.00 -70.96
C GLU A 72 20.52 33.77 -69.85
N LEU A 73 21.29 34.83 -70.17
CA LEU A 73 21.93 35.70 -69.17
C LEU A 73 20.91 36.46 -68.33
N ARG A 74 19.84 37.01 -68.93
CA ARG A 74 18.77 37.68 -68.18
C ARG A 74 17.99 36.70 -67.30
N GLU A 75 17.72 35.49 -67.80
CA GLU A 75 17.09 34.44 -67.00
C GLU A 75 17.98 33.99 -65.85
N ALA A 76 19.28 33.81 -66.07
CA ALA A 76 20.24 33.49 -65.01
C ALA A 76 20.34 34.61 -63.96
N GLN A 77 20.35 35.88 -64.38
CA GLN A 77 20.30 37.04 -63.48
C GLN A 77 18.99 37.08 -62.67
N ASN A 78 17.83 36.91 -63.33
CA ASN A 78 16.53 36.89 -62.66
C ASN A 78 16.41 35.74 -61.64
N ARG A 79 16.93 34.55 -61.96
CA ARG A 79 17.01 33.41 -61.05
C ARG A 79 17.91 33.73 -59.85
N ALA A 80 19.12 34.25 -60.10
CA ALA A 80 20.06 34.63 -59.04
C ALA A 80 19.51 35.74 -58.11
N GLU A 81 18.81 36.73 -58.66
CA GLU A 81 18.11 37.76 -57.86
C GLU A 81 16.96 37.19 -57.03
N ALA A 82 16.18 36.26 -57.59
CA ALA A 82 15.10 35.59 -56.87
C ALA A 82 15.64 34.73 -55.72
N ASP A 83 16.72 33.97 -55.96
CA ASP A 83 17.39 33.16 -54.95
C ASP A 83 18.05 34.04 -53.86
N TYR A 84 18.66 35.17 -54.23
CA TYR A 84 19.20 36.14 -53.26
C TYR A 84 18.09 36.75 -52.39
N LYS A 85 16.98 37.22 -53.00
CA LYS A 85 15.82 37.74 -52.25
C LYS A 85 15.24 36.67 -51.31
N ARG A 86 15.20 35.41 -51.76
CA ARG A 86 14.77 34.26 -50.94
C ARG A 86 15.73 34.02 -49.77
N ALA A 87 17.04 34.03 -50.00
CA ALA A 87 18.05 33.88 -48.96
C ALA A 87 17.96 34.98 -47.89
N VAL A 88 17.86 36.25 -48.29
CA VAL A 88 17.68 37.40 -47.36
C VAL A 88 16.37 37.29 -46.57
N SER A 89 15.28 36.84 -47.21
CA SER A 89 14.01 36.60 -46.50
C SER A 89 14.12 35.46 -45.47
N ALA A 90 14.87 34.41 -45.78
CA ALA A 90 15.12 33.30 -44.85
C ALA A 90 16.06 33.70 -43.71
N GLU A 91 17.08 34.52 -43.97
CA GLU A 91 18.01 35.02 -42.95
C GLU A 91 17.31 35.98 -41.98
N SER A 92 16.51 36.93 -42.48
CA SER A 92 15.72 37.83 -41.62
C SER A 92 14.67 37.09 -40.80
N ALA A 93 14.03 36.04 -41.36
CA ALA A 93 13.13 35.16 -40.61
C ALA A 93 13.86 34.35 -39.53
N ARG A 94 15.07 33.84 -39.83
CA ARG A 94 15.95 33.17 -38.87
C ARG A 94 16.33 34.11 -37.72
N ASP A 95 16.74 35.34 -38.02
CA ASP A 95 17.13 36.31 -37.01
C ASP A 95 15.97 36.76 -36.12
N ALA A 96 14.75 36.85 -36.68
CA ALA A 96 13.54 37.06 -35.90
C ALA A 96 13.25 35.86 -34.97
N ALA A 97 13.38 34.63 -35.46
CA ALA A 97 13.21 33.41 -34.65
C ALA A 97 14.28 33.28 -33.55
N VAL A 98 15.53 33.63 -33.83
CA VAL A 98 16.62 33.67 -32.82
C VAL A 98 16.31 34.69 -31.74
N LYS A 99 15.88 35.91 -32.09
CA LYS A 99 15.48 36.93 -31.09
C LYS A 99 14.29 36.49 -30.23
N GLN A 100 13.32 35.78 -30.80
CA GLN A 100 12.20 35.21 -30.05
C GLN A 100 12.67 34.08 -29.11
N ALA A 101 13.57 33.20 -29.57
CA ALA A 101 14.16 32.16 -28.74
C ALA A 101 15.00 32.73 -27.59
N GLU A 102 15.78 33.79 -27.83
CA GLU A 102 16.52 34.51 -26.79
C GLU A 102 15.62 35.19 -25.77
N ALA A 103 14.50 35.79 -26.21
CA ALA A 103 13.52 36.40 -25.31
C ALA A 103 12.87 35.34 -24.40
N ILE A 104 12.39 34.23 -24.99
CA ILE A 104 11.81 33.11 -24.24
C ILE A 104 12.84 32.49 -23.27
N ALA A 105 14.10 32.38 -23.67
CA ALA A 105 15.17 31.88 -22.80
C ALA A 105 15.43 32.81 -21.59
N ARG A 106 15.37 34.14 -21.79
CA ARG A 106 15.48 35.11 -20.69
C ARG A 106 14.26 35.06 -19.76
N ASP A 107 13.05 35.02 -20.31
CA ASP A 107 11.82 34.91 -19.51
C ASP A 107 11.78 33.60 -18.69
N PHE A 108 12.29 32.50 -19.27
CA PHE A 108 12.45 31.22 -18.57
C PHE A 108 13.49 31.32 -17.44
N GLN A 109 14.63 31.96 -17.66
CA GLN A 109 15.64 32.18 -16.63
C GLN A 109 15.10 33.08 -15.49
N ASP A 110 14.46 34.20 -15.83
CA ASP A 110 13.84 35.13 -14.87
C ASP A 110 12.77 34.44 -14.00
N THR A 111 11.95 33.58 -14.60
CA THR A 111 10.93 32.82 -13.86
C THR A 111 11.56 31.72 -12.99
N GLN A 112 12.61 31.05 -13.46
CA GLN A 112 13.39 30.11 -12.67
C GLN A 112 14.07 30.78 -11.46
N ASP A 113 14.65 31.97 -11.65
CA ASP A 113 15.32 32.71 -10.59
C ASP A 113 14.33 33.29 -9.57
N ARG A 114 13.13 33.73 -10.00
CA ARG A 114 12.04 34.10 -9.09
C ARG A 114 11.59 32.90 -8.25
N ALA A 115 11.33 31.75 -8.88
CA ALA A 115 10.94 30.53 -8.17
C ALA A 115 12.03 30.04 -7.20
N ALA A 116 13.32 30.15 -7.56
CA ALA A 116 14.44 29.82 -6.68
C ALA A 116 14.51 30.76 -5.47
N ASN A 117 14.31 32.06 -5.67
CA ASN A 117 14.28 33.05 -4.58
C ASN A 117 13.07 32.87 -3.64
N GLU A 118 11.87 32.63 -4.19
CA GLU A 118 10.67 32.32 -3.40
C GLU A 118 10.86 31.04 -2.58
N LYS A 119 11.40 29.98 -3.19
CA LYS A 119 11.75 28.74 -2.49
C LYS A 119 12.74 29.01 -1.35
N LEU A 120 13.79 29.79 -1.57
CA LEU A 120 14.78 30.14 -0.55
C LEU A 120 14.19 30.99 0.59
N GLN A 121 13.24 31.88 0.30
CA GLN A 121 12.49 32.63 1.33
C GLN A 121 11.56 31.71 2.14
N LEU A 122 10.87 30.78 1.49
CA LEU A 122 10.03 29.79 2.18
C LEU A 122 10.86 28.83 3.02
N GLU A 123 12.00 28.34 2.52
CA GLU A 123 12.93 27.52 3.30
C GLU A 123 13.47 28.27 4.53
N LYS A 124 13.78 29.57 4.42
CA LYS A 124 14.17 30.41 5.57
C LYS A 124 13.04 30.55 6.59
N LYS A 125 11.80 30.81 6.16
CA LYS A 125 10.62 30.88 7.04
C LYS A 125 10.32 29.55 7.72
N VAL A 126 10.47 28.43 7.01
CA VAL A 126 10.31 27.08 7.59
C VAL A 126 11.37 26.82 8.66
N ARG A 127 12.64 27.22 8.42
CA ARG A 127 13.70 27.10 9.44
C ARG A 127 13.43 27.98 10.67
N SER A 128 13.08 29.25 10.49
CA SER A 128 12.76 30.12 11.63
C SER A 128 11.58 29.57 12.43
N LEU A 129 10.48 29.17 11.78
CA LEU A 129 9.33 28.56 12.46
C LEU A 129 9.66 27.21 13.12
N GLN A 130 10.66 26.47 12.64
CA GLN A 130 11.15 25.24 13.29
C GLN A 130 12.00 25.56 14.53
N ASP A 131 12.81 26.60 14.48
CA ASP A 131 13.63 27.04 15.62
C ASP A 131 12.75 27.71 16.69
N ASP A 132 11.76 28.53 16.30
CA ASP A 132 10.72 29.07 17.19
C ASP A 132 9.89 27.93 17.85
N ASN A 133 9.60 26.86 17.10
CA ASN A 133 8.92 25.67 17.66
C ASN A 133 9.82 24.85 18.61
N ARG A 134 11.14 24.98 18.52
CA ARG A 134 12.08 24.35 19.46
C ARG A 134 12.14 25.17 20.74
N SER A 135 12.38 26.47 20.64
CA SER A 135 12.41 27.34 21.82
C SER A 135 11.09 27.29 22.60
N LEU A 136 9.94 27.36 21.93
CA LEU A 136 8.63 27.23 22.61
C LEU A 136 8.36 25.85 23.23
N ARG A 137 9.10 24.80 22.84
CA ARG A 137 9.04 23.49 23.51
C ARG A 137 9.98 23.45 24.69
N ASP A 138 11.18 23.98 24.54
CA ASP A 138 12.18 24.09 25.60
C ASP A 138 11.62 24.96 26.76
N ASP A 139 11.04 26.12 26.45
CA ASP A 139 10.31 27.01 27.40
C ASP A 139 9.17 26.27 28.12
N LEU A 140 8.45 25.39 27.42
CA LEU A 140 7.32 24.63 27.94
C LEU A 140 7.77 23.45 28.81
N GLU A 141 8.91 22.85 28.51
CA GLU A 141 9.56 21.83 29.35
C GLU A 141 10.16 22.46 30.62
N GLU A 142 10.77 23.64 30.53
CA GLU A 142 11.24 24.42 31.68
C GLU A 142 10.07 24.82 32.60
N ALA A 143 9.00 25.40 32.05
CA ALA A 143 7.81 25.77 32.82
C ALA A 143 7.12 24.56 33.48
N LYS A 144 7.18 23.36 32.88
CA LYS A 144 6.72 22.11 33.50
C LYS A 144 7.64 21.66 34.63
N ALA A 145 8.95 21.72 34.44
CA ALA A 145 9.92 21.37 35.48
C ALA A 145 9.78 22.28 36.71
N ASP A 146 9.54 23.57 36.50
CA ASP A 146 9.23 24.53 37.56
C ASP A 146 7.91 24.21 38.27
N LEU A 147 6.84 23.89 37.53
CA LEU A 147 5.56 23.50 38.12
C LEU A 147 5.69 22.21 38.96
N GLU A 148 6.42 21.21 38.48
CA GLU A 148 6.71 19.98 39.24
C GLU A 148 7.59 20.27 40.47
N SER A 149 8.55 21.19 40.37
CA SER A 149 9.38 21.62 41.49
C SER A 149 8.52 22.30 42.58
N GLN A 150 7.61 23.19 42.17
CA GLN A 150 6.67 23.86 43.09
C GLN A 150 5.67 22.87 43.71
N ASP A 151 5.14 21.90 42.96
CA ASP A 151 4.26 20.86 43.49
C ASP A 151 4.98 19.96 44.51
N ARG A 152 6.23 19.57 44.24
CA ARG A 152 7.06 18.83 45.22
C ARG A 152 7.31 19.66 46.48
N GLN A 153 7.68 20.94 46.34
CA GLN A 153 7.87 21.86 47.47
C GLN A 153 6.56 22.04 48.28
N GLY A 154 5.42 22.20 47.60
CA GLY A 154 4.11 22.29 48.22
C GLY A 154 3.73 21.02 49.00
N LYS A 155 3.98 19.84 48.43
CA LYS A 155 3.78 18.54 49.10
C LYS A 155 4.68 18.36 50.32
N HIS A 156 5.95 18.77 50.23
CA HIS A 156 6.86 18.77 51.40
C HIS A 156 6.38 19.71 52.50
N ALA A 157 6.02 20.96 52.16
CA ALA A 157 5.48 21.93 53.12
C ALA A 157 4.16 21.45 53.76
N PHE A 158 3.28 20.80 52.99
CA PHE A 158 2.06 20.20 53.50
C PHE A 158 2.35 19.04 54.46
N SER A 159 3.22 18.11 54.08
CA SER A 159 3.60 16.96 54.92
C SER A 159 4.31 17.39 56.21
N GLU A 160 5.14 18.43 56.17
CA GLU A 160 5.69 19.06 57.37
C GLU A 160 4.62 19.66 58.28
N LEU A 161 3.62 20.35 57.70
CA LEU A 161 2.53 20.96 58.46
C LEU A 161 1.62 19.89 59.07
N GLU A 162 1.35 18.80 58.35
CA GLU A 162 0.60 17.64 58.81
C GLU A 162 1.34 16.90 59.94
N SER A 163 2.67 16.73 59.83
CA SER A 163 3.49 16.19 60.92
C SER A 163 3.51 17.10 62.17
N LYS A 164 3.58 18.42 61.98
CA LYS A 164 3.45 19.41 63.07
C LYS A 164 2.06 19.36 63.72
N TYR A 165 1.00 19.19 62.92
CA TYR A 165 -0.37 19.04 63.42
C TYR A 165 -0.54 17.73 64.22
N ALA A 166 -0.09 16.60 63.67
CA ALA A 166 -0.18 15.29 64.32
C ALA A 166 0.63 15.23 65.63
N SER A 167 1.83 15.81 65.68
CA SER A 167 2.62 15.90 66.92
C SER A 167 2.01 16.84 67.95
N LEU A 168 1.38 17.95 67.53
CA LEU A 168 0.64 18.84 68.42
C LEU A 168 -0.62 18.15 68.96
N GLN A 169 -1.34 17.39 68.13
CA GLN A 169 -2.49 16.60 68.54
C GLN A 169 -2.09 15.51 69.55
N ALA A 170 -1.03 14.73 69.27
CA ALA A 170 -0.51 13.73 70.20
C ALA A 170 -0.09 14.37 71.54
N SER A 171 0.57 15.53 71.53
CA SER A 171 0.90 16.29 72.75
C SER A 171 -0.35 16.71 73.55
N VAL A 172 -1.43 17.12 72.87
CA VAL A 172 -2.71 17.43 73.52
C VAL A 172 -3.37 16.18 74.11
N GLU A 173 -3.35 15.06 73.39
CA GLU A 173 -3.88 13.77 73.87
C GLU A 173 -3.07 13.24 75.07
N ASP A 174 -1.74 13.31 75.00
CA ASP A 174 -0.83 12.99 76.12
C ASP A 174 -1.16 13.87 77.34
N ILE A 175 -1.25 15.20 77.19
CA ILE A 175 -1.60 16.11 78.29
C ILE A 175 -2.98 15.79 78.88
N GLN A 176 -3.97 15.42 78.06
CA GLN A 176 -5.29 15.00 78.53
C GLN A 176 -5.22 13.67 79.30
N GLN A 177 -4.46 12.69 78.80
CA GLN A 177 -4.25 11.42 79.49
C GLN A 177 -3.51 11.62 80.81
N ASP A 178 -2.46 12.43 80.82
CA ASP A 178 -1.64 12.77 81.98
C ASP A 178 -2.45 13.53 83.04
N LEU A 179 -3.35 14.43 82.62
CA LEU A 179 -4.32 15.09 83.49
C LEU A 179 -5.31 14.09 84.10
N SER A 180 -5.86 13.18 83.29
CA SER A 180 -6.76 12.12 83.79
C SER A 180 -6.05 11.15 84.76
N GLY A 181 -4.77 10.84 84.48
CA GLY A 181 -3.89 10.04 85.32
C GLY A 181 -3.59 10.74 86.64
N LYS A 182 -3.32 12.05 86.62
CA LYS A 182 -3.16 12.86 87.85
C LYS A 182 -4.45 12.97 88.65
N VAL A 183 -5.61 13.12 88.01
CA VAL A 183 -6.92 13.15 88.69
C VAL A 183 -7.23 11.81 89.36
N THR A 184 -7.04 10.68 88.66
CA THR A 184 -7.25 9.34 89.23
C THR A 184 -6.20 9.01 90.30
N ALA A 185 -4.93 9.36 90.09
CA ALA A 185 -3.88 9.23 91.10
C ALA A 185 -4.23 10.02 92.37
N LEU A 186 -4.63 11.29 92.25
CA LEU A 186 -5.10 12.11 93.38
C LEU A 186 -6.30 11.48 94.09
N GLN A 187 -7.29 10.97 93.37
CA GLN A 187 -8.43 10.25 93.97
C GLN A 187 -7.97 8.99 94.73
N THR A 188 -7.08 8.18 94.16
CA THR A 188 -6.56 6.99 94.85
C THR A 188 -5.64 7.33 96.02
N VAL A 189 -4.88 8.42 95.95
CA VAL A 189 -4.07 8.93 97.06
C VAL A 189 -4.99 9.47 98.16
N GLN A 190 -6.06 10.18 97.84
CA GLN A 190 -7.07 10.62 98.82
C GLN A 190 -7.71 9.42 99.54
N GLN A 191 -8.09 8.37 98.79
CA GLN A 191 -8.63 7.13 99.37
C GLN A 191 -7.59 6.37 100.20
N LYS A 192 -6.34 6.30 99.73
CA LYS A 192 -5.24 5.65 100.45
C LYS A 192 -4.83 6.44 101.68
N LEU A 193 -4.90 7.77 101.66
CA LEU A 193 -4.63 8.64 102.79
C LEU A 193 -5.68 8.38 103.88
N VAL A 194 -6.97 8.43 103.56
CA VAL A 194 -8.06 8.08 104.51
C VAL A 194 -7.88 6.67 105.09
N ARG A 195 -7.49 5.68 104.27
CA ARG A 195 -7.18 4.32 104.75
C ARG A 195 -5.92 4.28 105.62
N LYS A 196 -4.86 4.99 105.25
CA LYS A 196 -3.59 5.03 105.99
C LYS A 196 -3.67 5.87 107.25
N GLU A 197 -4.56 6.85 107.35
CA GLU A 197 -4.86 7.55 108.60
C GLU A 197 -5.53 6.60 109.59
N ALA A 198 -6.47 5.76 109.14
CA ALA A 198 -7.04 4.69 109.95
C ALA A 198 -6.00 3.60 110.31
N GLU A 199 -5.24 3.13 109.33
CA GLU A 199 -4.23 2.07 109.50
C GLU A 199 -2.98 2.57 110.25
N VAL A 200 -2.68 3.88 110.27
CA VAL A 200 -1.69 4.49 111.19
C VAL A 200 -2.27 4.55 112.59
N GLY A 201 -3.56 4.84 112.77
CA GLY A 201 -4.23 4.66 114.06
C GLY A 201 -4.12 3.22 114.59
N GLU A 202 -4.16 2.21 113.71
CA GLU A 202 -3.93 0.80 114.06
C GLU A 202 -2.43 0.48 114.26
N LEU A 203 -1.55 0.96 113.38
CA LEU A 203 -0.12 0.72 113.41
C LEU A 203 0.63 1.54 114.46
N GLU A 204 0.07 2.61 115.02
CA GLU A 204 0.63 3.24 116.22
C GLU A 204 0.46 2.31 117.44
N ASN A 205 -0.65 1.58 117.51
CA ASN A 205 -0.83 0.47 118.47
C ASN A 205 0.10 -0.71 118.15
N GLU A 206 0.33 -0.99 116.87
CA GLU A 206 1.17 -2.12 116.43
C GLU A 206 2.69 -1.79 116.45
N VAL A 207 3.10 -0.52 116.38
CA VAL A 207 4.48 -0.05 116.53
C VAL A 207 4.87 0.02 118.00
N LEU A 208 3.91 0.26 118.90
CA LEU A 208 4.05 -0.08 120.32
C LEU A 208 4.34 -1.58 120.50
N ARG A 209 3.73 -2.46 119.69
CA ARG A 209 3.97 -3.91 119.72
C ARG A 209 5.27 -4.35 119.03
N LEU A 210 5.67 -3.71 117.92
CA LEU A 210 6.77 -4.15 117.06
C LEU A 210 8.09 -3.40 117.26
N LYS A 211 8.11 -2.28 118.01
CA LYS A 211 9.36 -1.80 118.65
C LYS A 211 9.97 -2.83 119.62
N ALA A 212 9.23 -3.89 119.96
CA ALA A 212 9.70 -5.02 120.76
C ALA A 212 10.39 -6.14 119.96
N GLN A 213 10.40 -6.13 118.61
CA GLN A 213 11.04 -7.18 117.81
C GLN A 213 11.87 -6.62 116.64
N THR A 214 13.18 -6.85 116.74
CA THR A 214 14.27 -6.44 115.85
C THR A 214 14.20 -7.05 114.45
N GLY A 215 14.91 -6.44 113.49
CA GLY A 215 15.13 -6.99 112.14
C GLY A 215 16.51 -7.61 111.97
N ASP A 216 16.63 -8.53 111.01
CA ASP A 216 17.83 -9.34 110.75
C ASP A 216 18.49 -9.06 109.39
N SER A 217 19.83 -9.02 109.39
CA SER A 217 20.66 -8.65 108.24
C SER A 217 20.83 -9.74 107.17
N ASP A 218 20.43 -10.99 107.44
CA ASP A 218 20.73 -12.12 106.56
C ASP A 218 19.91 -12.11 105.27
N THR A 219 18.73 -11.46 105.30
CA THR A 219 17.92 -11.16 104.11
C THR A 219 18.70 -10.37 103.05
N LEU A 220 19.53 -9.40 103.47
CA LEU A 220 20.33 -8.57 102.58
C LEU A 220 21.46 -9.36 101.88
N ALA A 221 21.91 -10.47 102.46
CA ALA A 221 22.93 -11.32 101.85
C ALA A 221 22.35 -12.21 100.73
N VAL A 222 21.12 -12.70 100.89
CA VAL A 222 20.39 -13.47 99.87
C VAL A 222 20.02 -12.57 98.69
N ILE A 223 19.41 -11.41 98.97
CA ILE A 223 19.04 -10.40 97.97
C ILE A 223 20.23 -10.01 97.07
N LYS A 224 21.44 -9.87 97.65
CA LYS A 224 22.65 -9.56 96.87
C LYS A 224 23.03 -10.64 95.85
N LYS A 225 22.86 -11.93 96.17
CA LYS A 225 23.17 -13.04 95.24
C LYS A 225 22.18 -13.08 94.09
N GLU A 226 20.89 -13.05 94.40
CA GLU A 226 19.82 -13.07 93.39
C GLU A 226 19.90 -11.86 92.47
N LEU A 227 20.26 -10.68 93.01
CA LEU A 227 20.51 -9.48 92.20
C LEU A 227 21.69 -9.68 91.22
N THR A 228 22.78 -10.33 91.63
CA THR A 228 23.91 -10.60 90.71
C THR A 228 23.57 -11.59 89.60
N GLU A 229 22.75 -12.61 89.88
CA GLU A 229 22.29 -13.57 88.88
C GLU A 229 21.30 -12.93 87.89
N GLN A 230 20.37 -12.11 88.39
CA GLN A 230 19.46 -11.32 87.55
C GLN A 230 20.22 -10.35 86.65
N VAL A 231 21.23 -9.63 87.15
CA VAL A 231 22.09 -8.75 86.33
C VAL A 231 22.84 -9.52 85.25
N ALA A 232 23.31 -10.74 85.52
CA ALA A 232 23.96 -11.58 84.52
C ALA A 232 22.97 -12.07 83.43
N TYR A 233 21.73 -12.40 83.81
CA TYR A 233 20.67 -12.78 82.88
C TYR A 233 20.19 -11.61 82.02
N ILE A 234 19.98 -10.43 82.61
CA ILE A 234 19.64 -9.19 81.91
C ILE A 234 20.68 -8.87 80.84
N LYS A 235 21.99 -8.98 81.15
CA LYS A 235 23.05 -8.76 80.15
C LYS A 235 22.99 -9.72 78.96
N LYS A 236 22.60 -11.00 79.18
CA LYS A 236 22.40 -11.97 78.08
C LYS A 236 21.17 -11.64 77.22
N LEU A 237 20.09 -11.19 77.86
CA LEU A 237 18.91 -10.71 77.13
C LEU A 237 19.25 -9.46 76.33
N GLU A 238 19.98 -8.49 76.89
CA GLU A 238 20.45 -7.29 76.19
C GLU A 238 21.29 -7.63 74.95
N THR A 239 22.21 -8.61 75.02
CA THR A 239 22.98 -9.02 73.84
C THR A 239 22.09 -9.62 72.76
N SER A 240 21.19 -10.55 73.10
CA SER A 240 20.26 -11.14 72.11
C SER A 240 19.29 -10.10 71.52
N ASN A 241 18.85 -9.13 72.32
CA ASN A 241 17.93 -8.09 71.87
C ASN A 241 18.64 -7.08 70.94
N ARG A 242 19.95 -6.85 71.13
CA ARG A 242 20.79 -6.08 70.18
C ARG A 242 20.99 -6.83 68.87
N GLU A 243 21.19 -8.15 68.92
CA GLU A 243 21.31 -9.03 67.74
C GLU A 243 20.01 -9.03 66.92
N TYR A 244 18.87 -9.35 67.54
CA TYR A 244 17.55 -9.28 66.87
C TYR A 244 17.24 -7.86 66.37
N SER A 245 17.62 -6.81 67.10
CA SER A 245 17.48 -5.42 66.64
C SER A 245 18.34 -5.10 65.41
N ALA A 246 19.49 -5.75 65.26
CA ALA A 246 20.34 -5.62 64.07
C ALA A 246 19.74 -6.37 62.87
N GLU A 247 19.27 -7.60 63.09
CA GLU A 247 18.56 -8.40 62.08
C GLU A 247 17.30 -7.69 61.59
N ILE A 248 16.44 -7.18 62.48
CA ILE A 248 15.24 -6.40 62.12
C ILE A 248 15.62 -5.16 61.31
N LYS A 249 16.72 -4.46 61.64
CA LYS A 249 17.22 -3.34 60.83
C LYS A 249 17.70 -3.79 59.45
N GLN A 250 18.30 -4.98 59.33
CA GLN A 250 18.70 -5.55 58.04
C GLN A 250 17.49 -5.97 57.20
N PHE A 251 16.52 -6.70 57.78
CA PHE A 251 15.28 -7.06 57.09
C PHE A 251 14.49 -5.83 56.64
N ARG A 252 14.39 -4.78 57.46
CA ARG A 252 13.76 -3.50 57.05
C ARG A 252 14.49 -2.81 55.90
N LYS A 253 15.82 -2.93 55.79
CA LYS A 253 16.57 -2.41 54.63
C LYS A 253 16.28 -3.23 53.37
N VAL A 254 16.24 -4.56 53.47
CA VAL A 254 15.91 -5.45 52.36
C VAL A 254 14.46 -5.24 51.90
N GLN A 255 13.52 -5.12 52.84
CA GLN A 255 12.11 -4.84 52.57
C GLN A 255 11.94 -3.54 51.77
N LYS A 256 12.60 -2.44 52.17
CA LYS A 256 12.60 -1.19 51.39
C LYS A 256 13.14 -1.35 49.97
N GLY A 257 14.16 -2.19 49.79
CA GLY A 257 14.67 -2.54 48.45
C GLY A 257 13.65 -3.32 47.62
N ILE A 258 12.91 -4.25 48.24
CA ILE A 258 11.83 -5.00 47.60
C ILE A 258 10.65 -4.07 47.24
N GLU A 259 10.26 -3.17 48.15
CA GLU A 259 9.18 -2.19 47.93
C GLU A 259 9.46 -1.31 46.70
N VAL A 260 10.68 -0.77 46.57
CA VAL A 260 11.10 0.00 45.38
C VAL A 260 11.04 -0.85 44.11
N VAL A 261 11.50 -2.09 44.14
CA VAL A 261 11.44 -3.00 42.97
C VAL A 261 10.00 -3.36 42.62
N GLU A 262 9.10 -3.49 43.60
CA GLU A 262 7.67 -3.70 43.35
C GLU A 262 6.99 -2.45 42.77
N GLU A 263 7.37 -1.24 43.19
CA GLU A 263 6.89 0.02 42.61
C GLU A 263 7.38 0.19 41.16
N GLU A 264 8.66 -0.06 40.90
CA GLU A 264 9.21 -0.10 39.53
C GLU A 264 8.49 -1.14 38.67
N LYS A 265 8.24 -2.34 39.20
CA LYS A 265 7.47 -3.39 38.52
C LYS A 265 6.04 -2.91 38.20
N ARG A 266 5.31 -2.34 39.17
CA ARG A 266 3.95 -1.82 38.97
C ARG A 266 3.94 -0.70 37.92
N ALA A 267 4.94 0.18 37.93
CA ALA A 267 5.10 1.25 36.94
C ALA A 267 5.41 0.71 35.53
N LEU A 268 6.22 -0.34 35.41
CA LEU A 268 6.49 -1.02 34.14
C LEU A 268 5.25 -1.78 33.64
N GLU A 269 4.54 -2.50 34.49
CA GLU A 269 3.27 -3.16 34.15
C GLU A 269 2.21 -2.16 33.67
N ALA A 270 2.11 -0.99 34.31
CA ALA A 270 1.24 0.09 33.86
C ALA A 270 1.65 0.64 32.48
N LYS A 271 2.94 0.84 32.23
CA LYS A 271 3.46 1.25 30.90
C LYS A 271 3.19 0.22 29.81
N VAL A 272 3.29 -1.08 30.13
CA VAL A 272 2.96 -2.16 29.18
C VAL A 272 1.46 -2.14 28.85
N ARG A 273 0.58 -2.01 29.85
CA ARG A 273 -0.88 -1.87 29.62
C ARG A 273 -1.20 -0.67 28.73
N MET A 274 -0.62 0.50 29.01
CA MET A 274 -0.80 1.69 28.16
C MET A 274 -0.30 1.47 26.72
N MET A 275 0.82 0.76 26.52
CA MET A 275 1.24 0.38 25.16
C MET A 275 0.25 -0.57 24.48
N ASP A 276 -0.31 -1.54 25.20
CA ASP A 276 -1.25 -2.51 24.64
C ASP A 276 -2.60 -1.87 24.32
N ASP A 277 -3.04 -0.87 25.08
CA ASP A 277 -4.22 -0.06 24.77
C ASP A 277 -3.97 0.86 23.55
N LEU A 278 -2.82 1.55 23.48
CA LEU A 278 -2.41 2.31 22.28
C LEU A 278 -2.30 1.42 21.03
N ARG A 279 -1.91 0.14 21.17
CA ARG A 279 -1.88 -0.83 20.07
C ARG A 279 -3.29 -1.20 19.59
N LYS A 280 -4.28 -1.30 20.49
CA LYS A 280 -5.69 -1.50 20.12
C LYS A 280 -6.24 -0.28 19.40
N GLU A 281 -6.06 0.91 19.97
CA GLU A 281 -6.48 2.17 19.34
C GLU A 281 -5.85 2.35 17.95
N LEU A 282 -4.56 2.03 17.80
CA LEU A 282 -3.89 2.04 16.50
C LEU A 282 -4.49 1.02 15.51
N ALA A 283 -4.81 -0.19 15.96
CA ALA A 283 -5.43 -1.21 15.12
C ALA A 283 -6.86 -0.84 14.71
N GLU A 284 -7.65 -0.27 15.62
CA GLU A 284 -9.00 0.24 15.37
C GLU A 284 -8.97 1.43 14.40
N ALA A 285 -8.07 2.40 14.60
CA ALA A 285 -7.88 3.52 13.69
C ALA A 285 -7.40 3.07 12.30
N GLN A 286 -6.51 2.08 12.22
CA GLN A 286 -6.09 1.48 10.93
C GLN A 286 -7.24 0.74 10.24
N LEU A 287 -8.11 0.05 10.99
CA LEU A 287 -9.29 -0.61 10.45
C LEU A 287 -10.30 0.42 9.93
N GLN A 288 -10.62 1.46 10.70
CA GLN A 288 -11.48 2.56 10.27
C GLN A 288 -10.93 3.25 9.02
N ARG A 289 -9.61 3.50 8.97
CA ARG A 289 -8.97 4.10 7.79
C ARG A 289 -9.10 3.21 6.56
N ARG A 290 -8.94 1.90 6.69
CA ARG A 290 -9.16 0.94 5.59
C ARG A 290 -10.62 0.93 5.13
N ILE A 291 -11.58 0.88 6.06
CA ILE A 291 -13.01 0.95 5.73
C ILE A 291 -13.33 2.22 4.93
N LEU A 292 -12.83 3.38 5.37
CA LEU A 292 -13.01 4.65 4.65
C LEU A 292 -12.25 4.70 3.31
N GLU A 293 -11.08 4.06 3.21
CA GLU A 293 -10.33 3.90 1.96
C GLU A 293 -11.07 2.99 0.95
N ASP A 294 -11.67 1.91 1.43
CA ASP A 294 -12.45 0.94 0.65
C ASP A 294 -13.81 1.54 0.23
N GLU A 295 -14.49 2.25 1.13
CA GLU A 295 -15.70 3.03 0.81
C GLU A 295 -15.40 4.09 -0.25
N LYS A 296 -14.33 4.87 -0.08
CA LYS A 296 -13.91 5.87 -1.05
C LYS A 296 -13.58 5.24 -2.40
N GLN A 297 -12.90 4.10 -2.43
CA GLN A 297 -12.64 3.35 -3.67
C GLN A 297 -13.94 2.83 -4.30
N GLY A 298 -14.87 2.32 -3.49
CA GLY A 298 -16.21 1.93 -3.92
C GLY A 298 -16.94 3.08 -4.61
N TRP A 299 -17.07 4.23 -3.94
CA TRP A 299 -17.67 5.45 -4.51
C TRP A 299 -16.93 5.94 -5.76
N SER A 300 -15.60 5.91 -5.78
CA SER A 300 -14.82 6.33 -6.94
C SER A 300 -15.06 5.40 -8.13
N SER A 301 -15.04 4.09 -7.91
CA SER A 301 -15.31 3.09 -8.95
C SER A 301 -16.77 3.13 -9.45
N TYR A 302 -17.73 3.41 -8.56
CA TYR A 302 -19.13 3.60 -8.92
C TYR A 302 -19.31 4.84 -9.81
N LEU A 303 -18.74 5.98 -9.42
CA LEU A 303 -18.75 7.20 -10.22
C LEU A 303 -18.03 7.01 -11.57
N GLU A 304 -16.88 6.32 -11.61
CA GLU A 304 -16.17 5.97 -12.84
C GLU A 304 -16.94 4.99 -13.74
N THR A 305 -17.80 4.13 -13.16
CA THR A 305 -18.60 3.13 -13.89
C THR A 305 -19.96 3.67 -14.36
N GLU A 306 -20.49 4.71 -13.74
CA GLU A 306 -21.66 5.46 -14.26
C GLU A 306 -21.25 6.56 -15.25
N ALA A 307 -20.06 7.15 -15.11
CA ALA A 307 -19.48 8.14 -16.03
C ALA A 307 -19.22 7.72 -17.51
N PRO A 308 -19.24 6.44 -17.97
CA PRO A 308 -19.00 6.10 -19.37
C PRO A 308 -20.16 6.45 -20.32
N ARG A 309 -21.26 7.04 -19.81
CA ARG A 309 -22.26 7.72 -20.64
C ARG A 309 -22.00 9.22 -20.63
N GLU A 310 -21.33 9.69 -21.68
CA GLU A 310 -21.15 11.11 -21.99
C GLU A 310 -22.51 11.82 -22.12
N ASP A 311 -23.02 12.38 -21.02
CA ASP A 311 -23.24 13.84 -20.84
C ASP A 311 -23.86 14.18 -19.47
N ASP A 312 -24.49 13.23 -18.77
CA ASP A 312 -25.38 13.53 -17.62
C ASP A 312 -24.72 13.59 -16.23
N LEU A 313 -23.42 13.24 -16.10
CA LEU A 313 -22.71 13.22 -14.81
C LEU A 313 -21.93 14.51 -14.50
N ARG A 314 -22.58 15.66 -14.73
CA ARG A 314 -22.24 16.93 -14.09
C ARG A 314 -23.15 17.23 -12.90
N TYR A 315 -23.03 16.41 -11.85
CA TYR A 315 -23.48 16.84 -10.52
C TYR A 315 -22.42 17.79 -9.93
N ASP A 316 -22.40 19.03 -10.44
CA ASP A 316 -21.51 20.11 -10.00
C ASP A 316 -21.71 20.45 -8.50
N THR A 317 -22.80 19.97 -7.87
CA THR A 317 -23.08 20.10 -6.44
C THR A 317 -23.61 18.79 -5.81
N PRO A 318 -23.25 18.48 -4.55
CA PRO A 318 -23.78 17.31 -3.83
C PRO A 318 -25.32 17.30 -3.72
N GLU A 319 -25.98 18.46 -3.75
CA GLU A 319 -27.44 18.54 -3.80
C GLU A 319 -28.05 17.97 -5.09
N GLN A 320 -27.38 18.13 -6.23
CA GLN A 320 -27.86 17.57 -7.50
C GLN A 320 -27.75 16.05 -7.50
N MET A 321 -26.64 15.50 -6.97
CA MET A 321 -26.48 14.06 -6.74
C MET A 321 -27.55 13.51 -5.77
N ALA A 322 -27.83 14.22 -4.67
CA ALA A 322 -28.90 13.85 -3.74
C ALA A 322 -30.29 13.89 -4.40
N LYS A 323 -30.56 14.89 -5.26
CA LYS A 323 -31.81 14.99 -6.05
C LYS A 323 -31.91 13.88 -7.11
N ALA A 324 -30.81 13.46 -7.73
CA ALA A 324 -30.76 12.32 -8.64
C ALA A 324 -31.01 11.00 -7.89
N LEU A 325 -30.34 10.77 -6.76
CA LEU A 325 -30.59 9.60 -5.90
C LEU A 325 -32.06 9.52 -5.44
N LEU A 326 -32.69 10.66 -5.15
CA LEU A 326 -34.11 10.72 -4.80
C LEU A 326 -35.02 10.41 -6.00
N LYS A 327 -34.68 10.86 -7.22
CA LYS A 327 -35.39 10.47 -8.45
C LYS A 327 -35.26 8.97 -8.71
N GLU A 328 -34.05 8.42 -8.70
CA GLU A 328 -33.80 6.98 -8.85
C GLU A 328 -34.56 6.13 -7.81
N ARG A 329 -34.64 6.61 -6.56
CA ARG A 329 -35.46 5.96 -5.53
C ARG A 329 -36.96 6.04 -5.80
N LEU A 330 -37.45 7.16 -6.32
CA LEU A 330 -38.86 7.31 -6.73
C LEU A 330 -39.17 6.44 -7.96
N GLU A 331 -38.32 6.43 -8.97
CA GLU A 331 -38.47 5.60 -10.17
C GLU A 331 -38.39 4.11 -9.82
N LYS A 332 -37.51 3.70 -8.90
CA LYS A 332 -37.50 2.34 -8.36
C LYS A 332 -38.77 2.00 -7.58
N LEU A 333 -39.33 2.94 -6.81
CA LEU A 333 -40.62 2.75 -6.14
C LEU A 333 -41.77 2.64 -7.14
N GLU A 334 -41.79 3.46 -8.20
CA GLU A 334 -42.76 3.33 -9.30
C GLU A 334 -42.61 2.01 -10.06
N LEU A 335 -41.38 1.53 -10.28
CA LEU A 335 -41.13 0.24 -10.93
C LEU A 335 -41.57 -0.93 -10.03
N LEU A 336 -41.41 -0.81 -8.71
CA LEU A 336 -41.93 -1.78 -7.75
C LEU A 336 -43.45 -1.76 -7.66
N ASP A 337 -44.09 -0.59 -7.74
CA ASP A 337 -45.55 -0.45 -7.82
C ASP A 337 -46.08 -1.05 -9.14
N LYS A 338 -45.46 -0.70 -10.27
CA LYS A 338 -45.75 -1.30 -11.60
C LYS A 338 -45.59 -2.83 -11.54
N LEU A 339 -44.51 -3.36 -10.94
CA LEU A 339 -44.32 -4.80 -10.71
C LEU A 339 -45.43 -5.38 -9.82
N GLY A 340 -45.81 -4.68 -8.74
CA GLY A 340 -46.91 -5.02 -7.85
C GLY A 340 -48.28 -5.04 -8.52
N THR A 341 -48.49 -4.29 -9.61
CA THR A 341 -49.72 -4.38 -10.44
C THR A 341 -49.64 -5.42 -11.56
N ILE A 342 -48.43 -5.82 -11.99
CA ILE A 342 -48.22 -6.82 -13.04
C ILE A 342 -48.22 -8.23 -12.46
N HIS A 343 -47.59 -8.45 -11.31
CA HIS A 343 -47.53 -9.75 -10.64
C HIS A 343 -48.91 -10.39 -10.37
N PRO A 344 -49.93 -9.70 -9.82
CA PRO A 344 -51.27 -10.29 -9.65
C PRO A 344 -51.93 -10.58 -11.00
N LYS A 345 -51.75 -9.74 -12.03
CA LYS A 345 -52.26 -10.02 -13.39
C LYS A 345 -51.58 -11.23 -14.02
N LEU A 346 -50.31 -11.48 -13.69
CA LEU A 346 -49.59 -12.66 -14.14
C LEU A 346 -50.06 -13.91 -13.38
N SER A 347 -50.28 -13.81 -12.06
CA SER A 347 -50.94 -14.86 -11.27
C SER A 347 -52.34 -15.19 -11.80
N GLU A 348 -53.19 -14.20 -12.09
CA GLU A 348 -54.51 -14.42 -12.72
C GLU A 348 -54.41 -15.13 -14.07
N LYS A 349 -53.34 -14.89 -14.84
CA LYS A 349 -53.08 -15.58 -16.11
C LYS A 349 -52.56 -16.99 -15.89
N ASP A 350 -51.69 -17.22 -14.92
CA ASP A 350 -51.18 -18.55 -14.57
C ASP A 350 -52.28 -19.42 -13.96
N ASP A 351 -53.17 -18.86 -13.12
CA ASP A 351 -54.39 -19.50 -12.63
C ASP A 351 -55.34 -19.84 -13.79
N SER A 352 -55.54 -18.92 -14.74
CA SER A 352 -56.33 -19.17 -15.95
C SER A 352 -55.72 -20.27 -16.82
N ILE A 353 -54.39 -20.30 -16.96
CA ILE A 353 -53.66 -21.35 -17.69
C ILE A 353 -53.80 -22.68 -16.94
N GLY A 354 -53.67 -22.70 -15.62
CA GLY A 354 -53.86 -23.89 -14.79
C GLY A 354 -55.27 -24.47 -14.88
N ILE A 355 -56.30 -23.61 -14.92
CA ILE A 355 -57.69 -24.02 -15.20
C ILE A 355 -57.79 -24.63 -16.60
N LEU A 356 -57.25 -23.98 -17.63
CA LEU A 356 -57.28 -24.50 -19.01
C LEU A 356 -56.45 -25.79 -19.18
N GLU A 357 -55.36 -25.96 -18.44
CA GLU A 357 -54.57 -27.19 -18.41
C GLU A 357 -55.28 -28.32 -17.67
N ALA A 358 -56.02 -28.01 -16.60
CA ALA A 358 -56.89 -28.95 -15.90
C ALA A 358 -58.13 -29.34 -16.73
N GLU A 359 -58.72 -28.40 -17.48
CA GLU A 359 -59.77 -28.70 -18.46
C GLU A 359 -59.22 -29.56 -19.60
N LYS A 360 -58.01 -29.26 -20.09
CA LYS A 360 -57.33 -30.06 -21.12
C LYS A 360 -56.99 -31.47 -20.61
N SER A 361 -56.48 -31.63 -19.39
CA SER A 361 -56.19 -32.94 -18.81
C SER A 361 -57.48 -33.73 -18.59
N ARG A 362 -58.52 -33.10 -18.04
CA ARG A 362 -59.85 -33.69 -17.92
C ARG A 362 -60.44 -34.09 -19.27
N LEU A 363 -60.32 -33.27 -20.31
CA LEU A 363 -60.77 -33.63 -21.66
C LEU A 363 -59.94 -34.76 -22.26
N MET A 364 -58.63 -34.83 -21.97
CA MET A 364 -57.80 -35.98 -22.36
C MET A 364 -58.21 -37.25 -21.58
N GLU A 365 -58.57 -37.16 -20.31
CA GLU A 365 -59.12 -38.26 -19.51
C GLU A 365 -60.52 -38.67 -19.97
N GLU A 366 -61.41 -37.74 -20.34
CA GLU A 366 -62.71 -38.02 -20.94
C GLU A 366 -62.56 -38.68 -22.33
N LEU A 367 -61.55 -38.28 -23.11
CA LEU A 367 -61.21 -38.90 -24.40
C LEU A 367 -60.57 -40.28 -24.22
N ASP A 368 -59.70 -40.47 -23.21
CA ASP A 368 -59.11 -41.76 -22.88
C ASP A 368 -60.08 -42.71 -22.17
N THR A 369 -61.05 -42.21 -21.41
CA THR A 369 -62.17 -43.02 -20.89
C THR A 369 -63.18 -43.33 -21.98
N ALA A 370 -63.42 -42.46 -22.96
CA ALA A 370 -64.18 -42.80 -24.17
C ALA A 370 -63.45 -43.83 -25.05
N ARG A 371 -62.11 -43.74 -25.15
CA ARG A 371 -61.27 -44.78 -25.78
C ARG A 371 -61.33 -46.09 -24.99
N LYS A 372 -61.21 -46.06 -23.66
CA LYS A 372 -61.32 -47.24 -22.79
C LYS A 372 -62.73 -47.82 -22.78
N ALA A 373 -63.80 -47.03 -22.84
CA ALA A 373 -65.17 -47.53 -23.07
C ALA A 373 -65.33 -48.23 -24.43
N ARG A 374 -64.43 -47.95 -25.38
CA ARG A 374 -64.32 -48.61 -26.68
C ARG A 374 -63.30 -49.78 -26.70
N THR A 375 -62.47 -49.96 -25.67
CA THR A 375 -61.42 -51.00 -25.60
C THR A 375 -61.42 -51.84 -24.31
N GLU A 376 -62.31 -51.60 -23.36
CA GLU A 376 -62.60 -52.46 -22.21
C GLU A 376 -63.41 -53.68 -22.69
N PRO A 377 -62.91 -54.91 -22.52
CA PRO A 377 -63.60 -56.09 -22.96
C PRO A 377 -64.73 -56.43 -21.97
N VAL A 378 -65.98 -56.20 -22.38
CA VAL A 378 -67.16 -56.66 -21.62
C VAL A 378 -67.09 -58.17 -21.43
N LYS A 379 -66.64 -58.60 -20.25
CA LYS A 379 -66.77 -59.98 -19.76
C LYS A 379 -68.23 -60.25 -19.39
N ALA A 380 -69.06 -60.49 -20.39
CA ALA A 380 -70.20 -61.39 -20.25
C ALA A 380 -70.50 -62.07 -21.58
N LYS A 381 -70.59 -63.40 -21.49
CA LYS A 381 -71.15 -64.34 -22.45
C LYS A 381 -72.20 -63.78 -23.42
N ASP A 382 -72.18 -64.34 -24.63
CA ASP A 382 -73.26 -64.41 -25.65
C ASP A 382 -73.25 -63.42 -26.84
N THR A 383 -72.31 -62.48 -26.93
CA THR A 383 -72.14 -61.63 -28.14
C THR A 383 -71.05 -62.11 -29.11
N SER A 384 -70.05 -62.88 -28.65
CA SER A 384 -68.93 -63.34 -29.50
C SER A 384 -69.36 -64.21 -30.69
N ALA A 385 -70.42 -65.02 -30.56
CA ALA A 385 -70.98 -65.80 -31.65
C ALA A 385 -71.76 -64.94 -32.67
N ALA A 386 -72.29 -63.79 -32.23
CA ALA A 386 -72.93 -62.81 -33.10
C ALA A 386 -71.88 -62.02 -33.90
N ASP A 387 -70.83 -61.51 -33.25
CA ASP A 387 -69.75 -60.78 -33.94
C ASP A 387 -68.92 -61.66 -34.86
N ALA A 388 -68.68 -62.93 -34.52
CA ALA A 388 -68.08 -63.88 -35.45
C ALA A 388 -68.99 -64.14 -36.67
N LYS A 389 -70.32 -64.23 -36.48
CA LYS A 389 -71.28 -64.30 -37.59
C LYS A 389 -71.35 -63.01 -38.40
N VAL A 390 -71.26 -61.83 -37.78
CA VAL A 390 -71.30 -60.53 -38.46
C VAL A 390 -70.02 -60.30 -39.25
N ARG A 391 -68.84 -60.63 -38.71
CA ARG A 391 -67.57 -60.61 -39.46
C ARG A 391 -67.56 -61.65 -40.58
N ALA A 392 -68.02 -62.88 -40.36
CA ALA A 392 -68.15 -63.87 -41.42
C ALA A 392 -69.21 -63.50 -42.48
N ARG A 393 -70.28 -62.77 -42.10
CA ARG A 393 -71.25 -62.18 -43.04
C ARG A 393 -70.63 -61.02 -43.81
N LEU A 394 -69.86 -60.14 -43.18
CA LEU A 394 -69.15 -59.04 -43.85
C LEU A 394 -68.04 -59.55 -44.78
N GLU A 395 -67.31 -60.60 -44.43
CA GLU A 395 -66.35 -61.23 -45.35
C GLU A 395 -67.05 -61.98 -46.48
N ARG A 396 -68.18 -62.65 -46.24
CA ARG A 396 -69.00 -63.21 -47.33
C ARG A 396 -69.60 -62.13 -48.22
N ALA A 397 -70.09 -61.03 -47.66
CA ALA A 397 -70.63 -59.88 -48.40
C ALA A 397 -69.52 -59.18 -49.19
N ARG A 398 -68.32 -59.03 -48.63
CA ARG A 398 -67.14 -58.54 -49.36
C ARG A 398 -66.74 -59.48 -50.49
N ASN A 399 -66.73 -60.80 -50.25
CA ASN A 399 -66.37 -61.78 -51.27
C ASN A 399 -67.48 -61.94 -52.33
N LEU A 400 -68.75 -61.69 -51.99
CA LEU A 400 -69.85 -61.54 -52.93
C LEU A 400 -69.67 -60.26 -53.75
N ALA A 401 -69.49 -59.10 -53.13
CA ALA A 401 -69.26 -57.83 -53.83
C ALA A 401 -67.99 -57.85 -54.70
N VAL A 402 -66.93 -58.57 -54.32
CA VAL A 402 -65.76 -58.78 -55.18
C VAL A 402 -66.09 -59.68 -56.36
N LYS A 403 -66.81 -60.80 -56.15
CA LYS A 403 -67.29 -61.65 -57.25
C LYS A 403 -68.33 -60.98 -58.13
N GLU A 404 -69.11 -60.06 -57.58
CA GLU A 404 -70.09 -59.24 -58.28
C GLU A 404 -69.38 -58.16 -59.09
N VAL A 405 -68.32 -57.52 -58.57
CA VAL A 405 -67.45 -56.65 -59.38
C VAL A 405 -66.72 -57.44 -60.46
N GLU A 406 -66.33 -58.69 -60.22
CA GLU A 406 -65.77 -59.58 -61.26
C GLU A 406 -66.82 -60.01 -62.28
N LEU A 407 -68.06 -60.31 -61.86
CA LEU A 407 -69.18 -60.66 -62.73
C LEU A 407 -69.68 -59.46 -63.52
N LEU A 408 -69.75 -58.27 -62.92
CA LEU A 408 -70.09 -57.01 -63.59
C LEU A 408 -68.98 -56.60 -64.56
N ARG A 409 -67.71 -56.87 -64.26
CA ARG A 409 -66.62 -56.73 -65.24
C ARG A 409 -66.68 -57.78 -66.35
N ALA A 410 -67.14 -59.00 -66.06
CA ALA A 410 -67.38 -60.02 -67.07
C ALA A 410 -68.62 -59.69 -67.92
N GLN A 411 -69.67 -59.12 -67.34
CA GLN A 411 -70.85 -58.62 -68.04
C GLN A 411 -70.51 -57.38 -68.86
N VAL A 412 -69.72 -56.43 -68.36
CA VAL A 412 -69.24 -55.30 -69.16
C VAL A 412 -68.40 -55.80 -70.33
N ARG A 413 -67.53 -56.81 -70.14
CA ARG A 413 -66.80 -57.46 -71.24
C ARG A 413 -67.67 -58.27 -72.19
N ALA A 414 -68.76 -58.86 -71.70
CA ALA A 414 -69.74 -59.56 -72.52
C ALA A 414 -70.57 -58.57 -73.33
N THR A 415 -71.01 -57.45 -72.75
CA THR A 415 -71.68 -56.36 -73.48
C THR A 415 -70.72 -55.64 -74.43
N GLU A 416 -69.44 -55.48 -74.09
CA GLU A 416 -68.41 -54.98 -75.02
C GLU A 416 -68.16 -55.97 -76.17
N ALA A 417 -68.39 -57.28 -75.97
CA ALA A 417 -68.30 -58.30 -77.02
C ALA A 417 -69.60 -58.43 -77.85
N GLU A 418 -70.77 -58.29 -77.23
CA GLU A 418 -72.10 -58.26 -77.87
C GLU A 418 -72.30 -56.95 -78.67
N GLU A 419 -71.82 -55.81 -78.17
CA GLU A 419 -71.78 -54.54 -78.93
C GLU A 419 -70.78 -54.58 -80.10
N ALA A 420 -69.76 -55.44 -80.02
CA ALA A 420 -68.84 -55.71 -81.13
C ALA A 420 -69.37 -56.74 -82.13
N GLU A 421 -70.35 -57.58 -81.76
CA GLU A 421 -70.82 -58.70 -82.59
C GLU A 421 -72.35 -58.91 -82.55
N PHE A 422 -73.01 -58.30 -83.55
CA PHE A 422 -74.27 -58.72 -84.22
C PHE A 422 -75.67 -58.22 -83.80
N SER A 423 -76.35 -57.67 -84.82
CA SER A 423 -77.73 -57.89 -85.29
C SER A 423 -78.95 -57.96 -84.32
N PRO A 424 -80.03 -57.19 -84.60
CA PRO A 424 -81.06 -56.84 -83.61
C PRO A 424 -82.25 -57.83 -83.48
N GLU A 425 -82.04 -59.15 -83.46
CA GLU A 425 -83.15 -60.13 -83.37
C GLU A 425 -83.14 -61.05 -82.13
N GLN A 426 -82.13 -60.98 -81.25
CA GLN A 426 -82.12 -61.76 -79.98
C GLN A 426 -82.50 -60.94 -78.72
N MET A 427 -82.65 -59.62 -78.85
CA MET A 427 -82.71 -58.71 -77.70
C MET A 427 -83.90 -58.89 -76.74
N ASP A 428 -85.05 -59.41 -77.19
CA ASP A 428 -86.29 -59.31 -76.39
C ASP A 428 -86.46 -60.44 -75.35
N ALA A 429 -85.78 -61.58 -75.53
CA ALA A 429 -85.79 -62.67 -74.54
C ALA A 429 -84.84 -62.40 -73.35
N GLU A 430 -83.83 -61.54 -73.53
CA GLU A 430 -82.87 -61.22 -72.48
C GLU A 430 -83.24 -59.93 -71.75
N ARG A 431 -83.78 -58.92 -72.45
CA ARG A 431 -84.38 -57.74 -71.81
C ARG A 431 -85.43 -58.09 -70.76
N THR A 432 -86.27 -59.10 -71.04
CA THR A 432 -87.34 -59.51 -70.12
C THR A 432 -86.81 -60.18 -68.85
N LYS A 433 -85.73 -60.97 -68.92
CA LYS A 433 -85.02 -61.46 -67.73
C LYS A 433 -84.35 -60.32 -66.95
N ARG A 434 -83.71 -59.39 -67.67
CA ARG A 434 -83.00 -58.24 -67.09
C ARG A 434 -83.93 -57.28 -66.35
N ILE A 435 -85.17 -57.12 -66.82
CA ILE A 435 -86.21 -56.36 -66.09
C ILE A 435 -86.53 -57.05 -64.76
N HIS A 436 -86.73 -58.37 -64.75
CA HIS A 436 -87.12 -59.09 -63.54
C HIS A 436 -86.01 -59.09 -62.47
N GLU A 437 -84.74 -59.24 -62.87
CA GLU A 437 -83.59 -59.11 -61.97
C GLU A 437 -83.44 -57.68 -61.40
N LEU A 438 -83.82 -56.65 -62.15
CA LEU A 438 -83.85 -55.25 -61.68
C LEU A 438 -85.03 -54.97 -60.72
N GLU A 439 -86.17 -55.64 -60.90
CA GLU A 439 -87.32 -55.56 -60.00
C GLU A 439 -86.99 -56.18 -58.63
N ASP A 440 -86.40 -57.39 -58.61
CA ASP A 440 -85.98 -58.06 -57.37
C ASP A 440 -84.92 -57.25 -56.59
N MET A 441 -83.98 -56.59 -57.28
CA MET A 441 -83.01 -55.70 -56.63
C MET A 441 -83.67 -54.42 -56.08
N LEU A 442 -84.65 -53.85 -56.78
CA LEU A 442 -85.36 -52.65 -56.28
C LEU A 442 -86.15 -52.92 -55.00
N ASP A 443 -86.78 -54.08 -54.87
CA ASP A 443 -87.50 -54.43 -53.64
C ASP A 443 -86.53 -54.80 -52.50
N GLN A 444 -85.38 -55.43 -52.79
CA GLN A 444 -84.30 -55.60 -51.80
C GLN A 444 -83.79 -54.24 -51.30
N TYR A 445 -83.46 -53.29 -52.19
CA TYR A 445 -83.04 -51.94 -51.80
C TYR A 445 -84.11 -51.18 -51.00
N ARG A 446 -85.39 -51.34 -51.32
CA ARG A 446 -86.48 -50.75 -50.52
C ARG A 446 -86.49 -51.28 -49.09
N THR A 447 -86.32 -52.60 -48.90
CA THR A 447 -86.23 -53.17 -47.55
C THR A 447 -85.00 -52.64 -46.80
N GLU A 448 -83.83 -52.59 -47.43
CA GLU A 448 -82.62 -52.06 -46.78
C GLU A 448 -82.75 -50.57 -46.42
N VAL A 449 -83.32 -49.73 -47.29
CA VAL A 449 -83.58 -48.31 -46.99
C VAL A 449 -84.50 -48.15 -45.78
N THR A 450 -85.56 -48.98 -45.64
CA THR A 450 -86.41 -48.92 -44.43
C THR A 450 -85.66 -49.33 -43.15
N THR A 451 -84.71 -50.28 -43.23
CA THR A 451 -83.87 -50.63 -42.07
C THR A 451 -82.86 -49.54 -41.73
N LEU A 452 -82.21 -48.93 -42.74
CA LEU A 452 -81.27 -47.83 -42.55
C LEU A 452 -81.94 -46.56 -42.02
N GLN A 453 -83.19 -46.28 -42.41
CA GLN A 453 -83.97 -45.18 -41.83
C GLN A 453 -84.36 -45.46 -40.37
N ALA A 454 -84.67 -46.71 -40.01
CA ALA A 454 -84.92 -47.09 -38.62
C ALA A 454 -83.66 -46.94 -37.74
N ASP A 455 -82.47 -47.24 -38.29
CA ASP A 455 -81.21 -47.11 -37.55
C ASP A 455 -80.69 -45.66 -37.51
N LEU A 456 -80.90 -44.83 -38.54
CA LEU A 456 -80.67 -43.37 -38.45
C LEU A 456 -81.56 -42.71 -37.39
N SER A 457 -82.82 -43.15 -37.24
CA SER A 457 -83.77 -42.56 -36.28
C SER A 457 -83.39 -42.70 -34.81
N LYS A 458 -82.39 -43.53 -34.49
CA LYS A 458 -81.86 -43.75 -33.13
C LYS A 458 -80.55 -43.00 -32.86
N ALA A 459 -80.03 -42.22 -33.82
CA ALA A 459 -78.65 -41.75 -33.80
C ALA A 459 -78.42 -40.29 -34.26
N GLU A 460 -79.33 -39.35 -33.96
CA GLU A 460 -79.06 -37.90 -33.79
C GLU A 460 -80.29 -37.22 -33.13
N PRO A 461 -80.20 -36.04 -32.46
CA PRO A 461 -79.28 -34.89 -32.65
C PRO A 461 -78.42 -34.58 -31.38
N LEU A 462 -77.52 -33.59 -31.24
CA LEU A 462 -76.78 -32.57 -32.04
C LEU A 462 -75.59 -32.08 -31.15
N PRO A 463 -74.64 -31.21 -31.58
CA PRO A 463 -74.23 -30.79 -32.92
C PRO A 463 -72.75 -31.13 -33.26
N ALA A 464 -72.34 -30.80 -34.48
CA ALA A 464 -71.10 -31.27 -35.11
C ALA A 464 -69.79 -30.58 -34.64
N PRO A 465 -68.64 -31.30 -34.68
CA PRO A 465 -67.30 -30.74 -34.56
C PRO A 465 -66.71 -30.34 -35.94
N VAL A 466 -65.72 -29.44 -35.94
CA VAL A 466 -64.81 -29.31 -37.08
C VAL A 466 -63.82 -30.48 -37.05
N LYS A 467 -63.84 -31.33 -38.08
CA LYS A 467 -62.83 -32.37 -38.31
C LYS A 467 -62.24 -32.24 -39.71
N SER A 468 -60.97 -31.85 -39.79
CA SER A 468 -60.10 -32.23 -40.91
C SER A 468 -59.33 -33.50 -40.51
N PRO A 469 -59.40 -34.59 -41.28
CA PRO A 469 -58.66 -35.81 -40.98
C PRO A 469 -57.39 -35.89 -41.83
N LEU A 470 -56.22 -35.96 -41.20
CA LEU A 470 -55.04 -36.56 -41.85
C LEU A 470 -54.51 -37.75 -41.06
N LYS A 471 -54.15 -38.74 -41.88
CA LYS A 471 -53.78 -40.12 -41.58
C LYS A 471 -52.50 -40.21 -40.75
N ARG A 472 -52.41 -41.30 -39.97
CA ARG A 472 -51.21 -41.82 -39.30
C ARG A 472 -49.97 -41.86 -40.22
N PRO A 473 -48.78 -41.54 -39.69
CA PRO A 473 -47.66 -42.48 -39.52
C PRO A 473 -47.91 -43.30 -38.22
N ARG A 474 -47.72 -44.62 -38.12
CA ARG A 474 -46.63 -45.54 -38.50
C ARG A 474 -45.49 -45.50 -37.48
N GLU A 475 -45.07 -46.68 -37.02
CA GLU A 475 -44.30 -46.97 -35.80
C GLU A 475 -42.84 -46.45 -35.78
N ASP A 476 -42.49 -45.52 -36.67
CA ASP A 476 -41.18 -44.86 -36.71
C ASP A 476 -41.10 -43.65 -35.75
N ASP A 477 -42.24 -43.20 -35.18
CA ASP A 477 -42.29 -42.03 -34.29
C ASP A 477 -41.60 -42.29 -32.94
N ASP A 478 -41.72 -43.47 -32.30
CA ASP A 478 -41.06 -43.74 -31.02
C ASP A 478 -39.52 -43.63 -31.12
N ALA A 479 -38.92 -44.20 -32.17
CA ALA A 479 -37.47 -44.14 -32.38
C ALA A 479 -36.99 -42.74 -32.82
N ASN A 480 -37.85 -41.96 -33.49
CA ASN A 480 -37.56 -40.57 -33.82
C ASN A 480 -37.75 -39.64 -32.61
N ASP A 481 -38.72 -39.89 -31.73
CA ASP A 481 -38.92 -39.14 -30.49
C ASP A 481 -37.85 -39.47 -29.43
N GLU A 482 -37.34 -40.70 -29.38
CA GLU A 482 -36.14 -41.03 -28.59
C GLU A 482 -34.91 -40.27 -29.10
N ARG A 483 -34.69 -40.25 -30.43
CA ARG A 483 -33.60 -39.47 -31.04
C ARG A 483 -33.78 -37.96 -30.86
N LEU A 484 -34.99 -37.41 -31.04
CA LEU A 484 -35.29 -36.01 -30.72
C LEU A 484 -35.11 -35.74 -29.23
N GLY A 485 -35.45 -36.69 -28.36
CA GLY A 485 -35.22 -36.62 -26.92
C GLY A 485 -33.73 -36.54 -26.57
N GLU A 486 -32.90 -37.38 -27.19
CA GLU A 486 -31.45 -37.30 -27.09
C GLU A 486 -30.90 -35.98 -27.64
N PHE A 487 -31.34 -35.54 -28.82
CA PHE A 487 -30.89 -34.26 -29.38
C PHE A 487 -31.32 -33.09 -28.51
N ARG A 488 -32.56 -33.04 -28.01
CA ARG A 488 -33.03 -32.01 -27.07
C ARG A 488 -32.24 -32.03 -25.75
N ARG A 489 -31.89 -33.21 -25.22
CA ARG A 489 -30.99 -33.34 -24.05
C ARG A 489 -29.60 -32.81 -24.37
N LYS A 490 -29.00 -33.21 -25.50
CA LYS A 490 -27.68 -32.75 -25.97
C LYS A 490 -27.66 -31.23 -26.23
N THR A 491 -28.71 -30.67 -26.83
CA THR A 491 -28.87 -29.21 -27.00
C THR A 491 -28.98 -28.51 -25.65
N ARG A 492 -29.75 -29.06 -24.69
CA ARG A 492 -29.88 -28.47 -23.35
C ARG A 492 -28.58 -28.56 -22.53
N THR A 493 -27.80 -29.64 -22.66
CA THR A 493 -26.48 -29.73 -22.02
C THR A 493 -25.48 -28.80 -22.69
N LEU A 494 -25.42 -28.76 -24.03
CA LEU A 494 -24.55 -27.85 -24.76
C LEU A 494 -24.89 -26.39 -24.47
N GLN A 495 -26.18 -26.03 -24.39
CA GLN A 495 -26.62 -24.69 -24.03
C GLN A 495 -26.23 -24.34 -22.59
N GLY A 496 -26.46 -25.25 -21.63
CA GLY A 496 -26.01 -25.06 -20.24
C GLY A 496 -24.48 -25.01 -20.09
N ASP A 497 -23.73 -25.67 -20.95
CA ASP A 497 -22.25 -25.57 -20.98
C ASP A 497 -21.78 -24.28 -21.69
N LEU A 498 -22.54 -23.79 -22.67
CA LEU A 498 -22.34 -22.47 -23.30
C LEU A 498 -22.58 -21.36 -22.26
N ASP A 499 -23.65 -21.45 -21.47
CA ASP A 499 -23.95 -20.50 -20.39
C ASP A 499 -22.88 -20.53 -19.27
N LYS A 500 -22.36 -21.72 -18.92
CA LYS A 500 -21.22 -21.87 -18.00
C LYS A 500 -19.94 -21.28 -18.56
N LEU A 501 -19.66 -21.45 -19.86
CA LEU A 501 -18.48 -20.88 -20.51
C LEU A 501 -18.59 -19.37 -20.67
N GLN A 502 -19.78 -18.83 -20.94
CA GLN A 502 -20.04 -17.39 -20.99
C GLN A 502 -19.90 -16.75 -19.60
N SER A 503 -20.50 -17.32 -18.56
CA SER A 503 -20.33 -16.82 -17.18
C SER A 503 -18.88 -16.94 -16.71
N ARG A 504 -18.17 -18.02 -17.04
CA ARG A 504 -16.72 -18.14 -16.79
C ARG A 504 -15.90 -17.08 -17.55
N ASN A 505 -16.21 -16.80 -18.81
CA ASN A 505 -15.54 -15.73 -19.55
C ASN A 505 -15.83 -14.35 -18.95
N GLN A 506 -17.07 -14.07 -18.56
CA GLN A 506 -17.43 -12.81 -17.90
C GLN A 506 -16.68 -12.63 -16.57
N LEU A 507 -16.54 -13.70 -15.77
CA LEU A 507 -15.73 -13.68 -14.55
C LEU A 507 -14.24 -13.45 -14.85
N LEU A 508 -13.66 -14.18 -15.82
CA LEU A 508 -12.26 -14.00 -16.22
C LEU A 508 -12.00 -12.61 -16.83
N GLU A 509 -12.94 -12.04 -17.56
CA GLU A 509 -12.87 -10.66 -18.05
C GLU A 509 -12.95 -9.64 -16.91
N ALA A 510 -13.78 -9.88 -15.89
CA ALA A 510 -13.86 -9.05 -14.69
C ALA A 510 -12.57 -9.13 -13.86
N GLU A 511 -12.03 -10.34 -13.65
CA GLU A 511 -10.73 -10.56 -13.00
C GLU A 511 -9.57 -9.93 -13.78
N LEU A 512 -9.60 -10.00 -15.12
CA LEU A 512 -8.60 -9.36 -15.99
C LEU A 512 -8.71 -7.83 -15.95
N LYS A 513 -9.93 -7.26 -15.93
CA LYS A 513 -10.14 -5.82 -15.75
C LYS A 513 -9.71 -5.35 -14.35
N ALA A 514 -10.01 -6.11 -13.30
CA ALA A 514 -9.63 -5.81 -11.92
C ALA A 514 -8.11 -5.95 -11.68
N SER A 515 -7.46 -6.96 -12.24
CA SER A 515 -6.00 -7.10 -12.17
C SER A 515 -5.28 -6.05 -13.00
N LEU A 516 -5.82 -5.66 -14.17
CA LEU A 516 -5.31 -4.52 -14.93
C LEU A 516 -5.48 -3.20 -14.17
N SER A 517 -6.62 -2.95 -13.51
CA SER A 517 -6.82 -1.74 -12.71
C SER A 517 -5.94 -1.71 -11.45
N GLN A 518 -5.69 -2.86 -10.81
CA GLN A 518 -4.69 -2.99 -9.75
C GLN A 518 -3.27 -2.72 -10.27
N ILE A 519 -2.91 -3.21 -11.46
CA ILE A 519 -1.59 -2.94 -12.05
C ILE A 519 -1.44 -1.47 -12.47
N THR A 520 -2.49 -0.82 -12.98
CA THR A 520 -2.43 0.62 -13.33
C THR A 520 -2.41 1.51 -12.10
N THR A 521 -3.13 1.17 -11.03
CA THR A 521 -3.09 1.89 -9.75
C THR A 521 -1.77 1.69 -9.00
N LEU A 522 -1.18 0.48 -9.04
CA LEU A 522 0.19 0.27 -8.54
C LEU A 522 1.22 1.06 -9.37
N LYS A 523 1.05 1.14 -10.70
CA LYS A 523 1.91 1.97 -11.57
C LYS A 523 1.71 3.47 -11.38
N SER A 524 0.50 3.94 -11.04
CA SER A 524 0.26 5.35 -10.71
C SER A 524 0.76 5.70 -9.29
N SER A 525 0.68 4.76 -8.35
CA SER A 525 1.34 4.84 -7.04
C SER A 525 2.87 4.84 -7.17
N SER A 526 3.46 4.08 -8.10
CA SER A 526 4.90 4.22 -8.42
C SER A 526 5.25 5.53 -9.14
N ARG A 527 4.24 6.28 -9.64
CA ARG A 527 4.42 7.58 -10.28
C ARG A 527 4.33 8.75 -9.29
N THR A 528 3.76 8.56 -8.10
CA THR A 528 4.03 9.45 -6.97
C THR A 528 5.48 9.29 -6.54
N ARG A 529 6.32 10.28 -6.84
CA ARG A 529 7.72 10.34 -6.38
C ARG A 529 7.74 10.48 -4.86
N VAL A 530 7.97 9.37 -4.16
CA VAL A 530 8.25 9.38 -2.72
C VAL A 530 9.55 10.15 -2.49
N LEU A 531 9.51 11.19 -1.66
CA LEU A 531 10.70 11.92 -1.23
C LEU A 531 11.44 11.08 -0.19
N GLU A 532 12.24 10.14 -0.65
CA GLU A 532 13.20 9.43 0.19
C GLU A 532 14.47 10.24 0.42
N LEU A 533 15.17 9.94 1.51
CA LEU A 533 16.53 10.43 1.73
C LEU A 533 17.43 9.85 0.63
N ARG A 534 18.27 10.69 0.02
CA ARG A 534 19.21 10.30 -1.06
C ARG A 534 20.12 9.12 -0.70
N SER A 535 20.31 8.88 0.60
CA SER A 535 20.86 7.65 1.18
C SER A 535 19.91 7.23 2.32
N ASN A 536 18.96 6.34 2.01
CA ASN A 536 18.03 5.80 2.99
C ASN A 536 18.63 4.49 3.54
N PRO A 537 19.04 4.42 4.82
CA PRO A 537 19.71 3.24 5.36
C PRO A 537 18.84 1.98 5.30
N THR A 538 17.51 2.12 5.30
CA THR A 538 16.59 0.99 5.13
C THR A 538 16.63 0.45 3.70
N ALA A 539 16.67 1.34 2.70
CA ALA A 539 16.77 0.96 1.29
C ALA A 539 18.16 0.41 0.96
N ASP A 540 19.23 0.94 1.55
CA ASP A 540 20.59 0.40 1.42
C ASP A 540 20.66 -1.03 2.00
N ILE A 541 20.08 -1.27 3.18
CA ILE A 541 19.98 -2.60 3.79
C ILE A 541 19.12 -3.54 2.94
N GLU A 542 18.01 -3.04 2.36
CA GLU A 542 17.17 -3.83 1.45
C GLU A 542 17.91 -4.19 0.16
N ALA A 543 18.64 -3.25 -0.45
CA ALA A 543 19.45 -3.49 -1.63
C ALA A 543 20.54 -4.54 -1.38
N ILE A 544 21.21 -4.50 -0.21
CA ILE A 544 22.18 -5.51 0.22
C ILE A 544 21.51 -6.88 0.45
N LYS A 545 20.32 -6.91 1.06
CA LYS A 545 19.53 -8.16 1.24
C LYS A 545 19.06 -8.73 -0.10
N LEU A 546 18.64 -7.88 -1.03
CA LEU A 546 18.20 -8.31 -2.36
C LEU A 546 19.38 -8.78 -3.21
N SER A 547 20.54 -8.11 -3.16
CA SER A 547 21.75 -8.54 -3.89
C SER A 547 22.30 -9.85 -3.33
N THR A 548 22.35 -10.03 -2.01
CA THR A 548 22.76 -11.30 -1.39
C THR A 548 21.75 -12.42 -1.66
N LEU A 549 20.44 -12.14 -1.66
CA LEU A 549 19.43 -13.14 -2.04
C LEU A 549 19.45 -13.49 -3.54
N THR A 550 19.80 -12.57 -4.43
CA THR A 550 19.94 -12.89 -5.87
C THR A 550 21.22 -13.66 -6.16
N THR A 551 22.36 -13.32 -5.53
CA THR A 551 23.59 -14.12 -5.66
C THR A 551 23.42 -15.52 -5.09
N LEU A 552 22.80 -15.66 -3.90
CA LEU A 552 22.51 -16.98 -3.31
C LEU A 552 21.52 -17.80 -4.14
N ARG A 553 20.53 -17.18 -4.79
CA ARG A 553 19.62 -17.90 -5.71
C ARG A 553 20.33 -18.30 -7.01
N ALA A 554 21.18 -17.43 -7.56
CA ALA A 554 22.01 -17.76 -8.72
C ALA A 554 23.04 -18.86 -8.40
N GLU A 555 23.59 -18.86 -7.19
CA GLU A 555 24.45 -19.92 -6.65
C GLU A 555 23.70 -21.25 -6.53
N ASN A 556 22.52 -21.26 -5.89
CA ASN A 556 21.70 -22.47 -5.81
C ASN A 556 21.29 -22.99 -7.20
N ALA A 557 20.92 -22.12 -8.15
CA ALA A 557 20.61 -22.52 -9.52
C ALA A 557 21.86 -23.07 -10.26
N ALA A 558 23.02 -22.46 -10.09
CA ALA A 558 24.28 -22.95 -10.65
C ALA A 558 24.70 -24.30 -10.06
N LEU A 559 24.59 -24.48 -8.74
CA LEU A 559 24.88 -25.74 -8.05
C LEU A 559 23.87 -26.84 -8.42
N LEU A 560 22.58 -26.52 -8.52
CA LEU A 560 21.54 -27.46 -8.99
C LEU A 560 21.80 -27.89 -10.43
N SER A 561 22.10 -26.97 -11.35
CA SER A 561 22.44 -27.33 -12.73
C SER A 561 23.73 -28.17 -12.85
N GLN A 562 24.68 -28.04 -11.91
CA GLN A 562 25.84 -28.93 -11.81
C GLN A 562 25.50 -30.32 -11.21
N LEU A 563 24.55 -30.39 -10.27
CA LEU A 563 24.06 -31.64 -9.66
C LEU A 563 23.19 -32.44 -10.63
N GLU A 564 22.32 -31.77 -11.38
CA GLU A 564 21.48 -32.34 -12.44
C GLU A 564 22.33 -32.67 -13.69
N GLY A 565 23.32 -31.83 -14.00
CA GLY A 565 24.29 -31.99 -15.09
C GLY A 565 25.46 -32.93 -14.78
N SER A 566 25.16 -34.18 -14.39
CA SER A 566 26.18 -35.21 -14.14
C SER A 566 27.04 -35.49 -15.39
N GLY A 567 28.34 -35.16 -15.35
CA GLY A 567 29.23 -35.47 -16.47
C GLY A 567 30.59 -34.76 -16.58
N HIS A 568 30.98 -33.87 -15.65
CA HIS A 568 32.25 -33.12 -15.76
C HIS A 568 33.32 -33.63 -14.79
N THR A 569 34.42 -34.14 -15.33
CA THR A 569 35.56 -34.74 -14.58
C THR A 569 36.48 -33.72 -13.90
N THR A 570 36.21 -32.43 -14.07
CA THR A 570 36.94 -31.32 -13.46
C THR A 570 36.13 -30.66 -12.36
N LYS A 571 36.72 -30.53 -11.16
CA LYS A 571 36.12 -29.77 -10.04
C LYS A 571 36.19 -28.27 -10.34
N VAL A 572 35.16 -27.73 -10.99
CA VAL A 572 35.07 -26.30 -11.32
C VAL A 572 34.16 -25.59 -10.33
N VAL A 573 34.70 -24.60 -9.63
CA VAL A 573 33.99 -23.74 -8.68
C VAL A 573 33.08 -22.77 -9.45
N PRO A 574 31.76 -22.71 -9.19
CA PRO A 574 30.87 -21.76 -9.87
C PRO A 574 31.28 -20.31 -9.63
N VAL A 575 31.19 -19.46 -10.68
CA VAL A 575 31.53 -18.02 -10.57
C VAL A 575 30.70 -17.32 -9.49
N SER A 576 29.43 -17.70 -9.34
CA SER A 576 28.53 -17.22 -8.28
C SER A 576 29.05 -17.49 -6.86
N THR A 577 29.68 -18.65 -6.61
CA THR A 577 30.31 -18.94 -5.31
C THR A 577 31.53 -18.06 -5.07
N LEU A 578 32.33 -17.76 -6.10
CA LEU A 578 33.48 -16.85 -5.99
C LEU A 578 33.03 -15.41 -5.69
N ASP A 579 31.94 -14.97 -6.30
CA ASP A 579 31.37 -13.64 -6.04
C ASP A 579 30.73 -13.55 -4.65
N ASN A 580 30.10 -14.62 -4.16
CA ASN A 580 29.67 -14.72 -2.76
C ASN A 580 30.87 -14.61 -1.79
N TYR A 581 31.96 -15.35 -2.03
CA TYR A 581 33.18 -15.23 -1.22
C TYR A 581 33.83 -13.84 -1.29
N ARG A 582 33.80 -13.16 -2.46
CA ARG A 582 34.28 -11.78 -2.59
C ARG A 582 33.46 -10.81 -1.73
N ASN A 583 32.13 -10.91 -1.78
CA ASN A 583 31.23 -10.09 -0.97
C ASN A 583 31.49 -10.32 0.54
N GLN A 584 31.62 -11.57 0.99
CA GLN A 584 31.96 -11.90 2.38
C GLN A 584 33.32 -11.33 2.81
N LEU A 585 34.31 -11.34 1.91
CA LEU A 585 35.65 -10.79 2.18
C LEU A 585 35.59 -9.26 2.32
N ASP A 586 34.79 -8.58 1.52
CA ASP A 586 34.58 -7.13 1.63
C ASP A 586 33.75 -6.74 2.86
N ASP A 587 32.75 -7.55 3.26
CA ASP A 587 32.05 -7.41 4.55
C ASP A 587 33.02 -7.54 5.73
N VAL A 588 33.92 -8.53 5.72
CA VAL A 588 34.94 -8.71 6.77
C VAL A 588 35.92 -7.54 6.80
N LYS A 589 36.35 -7.00 5.66
CA LYS A 589 37.16 -5.76 5.60
C LYS A 589 36.41 -4.57 6.21
N ALA A 590 35.12 -4.42 5.93
CA ALA A 590 34.30 -3.33 6.48
C ALA A 590 34.17 -3.45 8.01
N GLN A 591 33.95 -4.66 8.52
CA GLN A 591 33.94 -4.94 9.97
C GLN A 591 35.30 -4.65 10.62
N LEU A 592 36.42 -5.04 9.99
CA LEU A 592 37.77 -4.74 10.46
C LEU A 592 37.99 -3.23 10.55
N ALA A 593 37.68 -2.47 9.49
CA ALA A 593 37.79 -1.01 9.47
C ALA A 593 36.90 -0.34 10.53
N GLN A 594 35.72 -0.90 10.84
CA GLN A 594 34.86 -0.43 11.93
C GLN A 594 35.47 -0.72 13.32
N ALA A 595 36.08 -1.90 13.51
CA ALA A 595 36.77 -2.27 14.74
C ALA A 595 38.03 -1.42 14.98
N GLU A 596 38.79 -1.11 13.92
CA GLU A 596 39.93 -0.19 13.96
C GLU A 596 39.48 1.23 14.33
N LYS A 597 38.43 1.76 13.68
CA LYS A 597 37.83 3.06 14.04
C LYS A 597 37.36 3.09 15.50
N LYS A 598 36.72 2.02 16.00
CA LYS A 598 36.32 1.90 17.41
C LYS A 598 37.54 1.92 18.34
N THR A 599 38.61 1.21 17.97
CA THR A 599 39.86 1.14 18.75
C THR A 599 40.58 2.49 18.77
N LEU A 600 40.64 3.19 17.65
CA LEU A 600 41.20 4.53 17.54
C LEU A 600 40.40 5.53 18.38
N ARG A 601 39.06 5.51 18.29
CA ARG A 601 38.19 6.34 19.14
C ARG A 601 38.35 6.03 20.63
N LEU A 602 38.51 4.76 21.00
CA LEU A 602 38.75 4.36 22.39
C LEU A 602 40.10 4.91 22.89
N LYS A 603 41.17 4.82 22.08
CA LYS A 603 42.48 5.43 22.40
C LYS A 603 42.39 6.95 22.56
N GLN A 604 41.65 7.64 21.68
CA GLN A 604 41.40 9.08 21.79
C GLN A 604 40.65 9.46 23.07
N ILE A 605 39.54 8.77 23.38
CA ILE A 605 38.75 9.01 24.60
C ILE A 605 39.61 8.71 25.85
N PHE A 606 40.38 7.63 25.85
CA PHE A 606 41.29 7.31 26.95
C PHE A 606 42.37 8.39 27.12
N SER A 607 42.96 8.87 26.04
CA SER A 607 43.96 9.96 26.07
C SER A 607 43.36 11.26 26.60
N ALA A 608 42.17 11.64 26.13
CA ALA A 608 41.46 12.85 26.60
C ALA A 608 41.12 12.74 28.09
N LYS A 609 40.51 11.62 28.52
CA LYS A 609 40.15 11.40 29.93
C LYS A 609 41.37 11.27 30.85
N SER A 610 42.50 10.77 30.34
CA SER A 610 43.77 10.74 31.09
C SER A 610 44.39 12.14 31.24
N LEU A 611 44.12 13.04 30.30
CA LEU A 611 44.50 14.45 30.37
C LEU A 611 43.59 15.22 31.34
N GLU A 612 42.27 15.07 31.23
CA GLU A 612 41.28 15.58 32.20
C GLU A 612 41.61 15.14 33.64
N PHE A 613 41.93 13.86 33.84
CA PHE A 613 42.35 13.33 35.15
C PHE A 613 43.65 13.99 35.63
N ARG A 614 44.64 14.16 34.75
CA ARG A 614 45.91 14.82 35.09
C ARG A 614 45.67 16.28 35.48
N GLU A 615 44.82 17.00 34.75
CA GLU A 615 44.45 18.38 35.04
C GLU A 615 43.68 18.51 36.36
N ALA A 616 42.75 17.60 36.65
CA ALA A 616 42.03 17.56 37.92
C ALA A 616 42.97 17.30 39.11
N VAL A 617 43.89 16.32 38.99
CA VAL A 617 44.91 16.04 40.02
C VAL A 617 45.85 17.24 40.20
N CYS A 618 46.28 17.87 39.11
CA CYS A 618 47.07 19.09 39.10
C CYS A 618 46.34 20.21 39.85
N SER A 619 45.08 20.48 39.52
CA SER A 619 44.27 21.53 40.11
C SER A 619 43.95 21.31 41.60
N ILE A 620 43.74 20.06 42.04
CA ILE A 620 43.35 19.75 43.42
C ILE A 620 44.56 19.63 44.35
N LEU A 621 45.63 18.94 43.91
CA LEU A 621 46.79 18.64 44.77
C LEU A 621 47.98 19.58 44.55
N GLY A 622 48.01 20.35 43.45
CA GLY A 622 49.12 21.21 43.08
C GLY A 622 50.29 20.49 42.38
N TRP A 623 50.09 19.23 41.95
CA TRP A 623 51.11 18.38 41.34
C TRP A 623 50.71 17.88 39.95
N LYS A 624 51.52 18.20 38.94
CA LYS A 624 51.41 17.66 37.58
C LYS A 624 52.08 16.28 37.54
N LEU A 625 51.34 15.26 37.09
CA LEU A 625 51.82 13.88 36.96
C LEU A 625 52.01 13.49 35.49
N ASP A 626 53.25 13.30 35.06
CA ASP A 626 53.61 12.86 33.72
C ASP A 626 54.07 11.39 33.74
N PHE A 627 53.28 10.50 33.12
CA PHE A 627 53.56 9.06 33.04
C PHE A 627 54.62 8.77 31.96
N MET A 628 55.72 8.12 32.34
CA MET A 628 56.81 7.77 31.45
C MET A 628 56.62 6.37 30.81
N PRO A 629 57.21 6.09 29.63
CA PRO A 629 57.08 4.79 28.94
C PRO A 629 57.61 3.58 29.73
N ASN A 630 58.43 3.80 30.76
CA ASN A 630 58.97 2.79 31.65
C ASN A 630 58.11 2.54 32.91
N GLY A 631 56.84 2.98 32.92
CA GLY A 631 55.90 2.80 34.04
C GLY A 631 56.11 3.75 35.22
N ARG A 632 57.17 4.57 35.22
CA ARG A 632 57.44 5.56 36.28
C ARG A 632 56.61 6.82 36.10
N VAL A 633 56.31 7.51 37.20
CA VAL A 633 55.54 8.76 37.21
C VAL A 633 56.45 9.91 37.63
N LYS A 634 56.61 10.91 36.75
CA LYS A 634 57.28 12.18 37.06
C LYS A 634 56.26 13.14 37.68
N ALA A 635 56.47 13.54 38.92
CA ALA A 635 55.64 14.52 39.62
C ALA A 635 56.37 15.88 39.69
N THR A 636 55.74 16.92 39.17
CA THR A 636 56.27 18.30 39.19
C THR A 636 55.28 19.22 39.88
N SER A 637 55.73 20.07 40.81
CA SER A 637 54.84 21.01 41.52
C SER A 637 54.50 22.22 40.64
N ILE A 638 53.23 22.66 40.64
CA ILE A 638 52.82 23.93 40.00
C ILE A 638 53.45 25.14 40.70
N LEU A 639 53.71 25.02 42.01
CA LEU A 639 54.21 26.11 42.84
C LEU A 639 55.73 26.27 42.72
N HIS A 640 56.42 25.22 42.28
CA HIS A 640 57.86 25.19 42.06
C HIS A 640 58.16 24.45 40.73
N PRO A 641 57.87 25.08 39.58
CA PRO A 641 58.09 24.46 38.27
C PRO A 641 59.58 24.29 37.95
N THR A 642 59.89 23.43 36.98
CA THR A 642 61.21 23.35 36.33
C THR A 642 61.63 24.74 35.85
N SER A 643 62.82 25.19 36.25
CA SER A 643 63.39 26.49 35.86
C SER A 643 64.46 26.28 34.78
N HIS A 644 64.32 26.97 33.66
CA HIS A 644 65.40 27.07 32.67
C HIS A 644 66.34 28.20 33.08
N ILE A 645 67.62 27.88 33.25
CA ILE A 645 68.68 28.87 33.49
C ILE A 645 69.52 28.93 32.22
N ILE A 646 69.74 30.13 31.69
CA ILE A 646 70.65 30.32 30.55
C ILE A 646 72.07 30.28 31.11
N GLY A 647 72.87 29.29 30.72
CA GLY A 647 74.27 29.18 31.12
C GLY A 647 75.13 30.26 30.45
N GLU A 648 76.34 30.50 30.96
CA GLU A 648 77.28 31.48 30.37
C GLU A 648 77.65 31.16 28.90
N ASP A 649 77.57 29.89 28.51
CA ASP A 649 77.80 29.42 27.13
C ASP A 649 76.60 29.62 26.18
N GLY A 650 75.47 30.14 26.68
CA GLY A 650 74.26 30.38 25.90
C GLY A 650 73.35 29.17 25.68
N GLU A 651 73.75 27.98 26.15
CA GLU A 651 72.84 26.83 26.25
C GLU A 651 71.95 26.95 27.49
N ALA A 652 70.68 26.53 27.36
CA ALA A 652 69.72 26.56 28.47
C ALA A 652 69.84 25.27 29.30
N GLU A 653 70.46 25.35 30.46
CA GLU A 653 70.48 24.23 31.41
C GLU A 653 69.09 24.09 32.07
N GLU A 654 68.46 22.94 31.86
CA GLU A 654 67.17 22.62 32.45
C GLU A 654 67.36 22.12 33.89
N MET A 655 67.15 23.01 34.87
CA MET A 655 67.13 22.62 36.28
C MET A 655 65.80 21.89 36.58
N GLU A 656 65.76 20.59 36.29
CA GLU A 656 64.59 19.74 36.50
C GLU A 656 64.22 19.64 37.99
N ASN A 657 63.12 20.29 38.38
CA ASN A 657 62.56 20.26 39.73
C ASN A 657 61.37 19.28 39.79
N SER A 658 61.68 17.98 39.83
CA SER A 658 60.68 16.91 39.76
C SER A 658 61.02 15.71 40.65
N ILE A 659 60.00 14.93 40.97
CA ILE A 659 60.10 13.73 41.80
C ILE A 659 59.59 12.55 40.99
N VAL A 660 60.49 11.61 40.69
CA VAL A 660 60.18 10.40 39.95
C VAL A 660 59.82 9.27 40.90
N PHE A 661 58.58 8.81 40.82
CA PHE A 661 58.06 7.66 41.53
C PHE A 661 58.11 6.41 40.65
N ASP A 662 58.69 5.34 41.18
CA ASP A 662 58.69 4.00 40.60
C ASP A 662 57.67 3.14 41.34
N GLY A 663 56.49 2.95 40.72
CA GLY A 663 55.37 2.22 41.33
C GLY A 663 55.57 0.71 41.41
N GLU A 664 56.48 0.14 40.62
CA GLU A 664 56.76 -1.30 40.63
C GLU A 664 57.77 -1.66 41.73
N ASN A 665 58.81 -0.84 41.89
CA ASN A 665 59.84 -1.03 42.91
C ASN A 665 59.54 -0.31 44.24
N GLY A 666 58.51 0.54 44.29
CA GLY A 666 58.19 1.37 45.44
C GLY A 666 59.25 2.43 45.78
N THR A 667 60.12 2.77 44.82
CA THR A 667 61.24 3.70 45.05
C THR A 667 60.93 5.11 44.56
N MET A 668 61.49 6.11 45.23
CA MET A 668 61.38 7.52 44.87
C MET A 668 62.77 8.07 44.54
N LYS A 669 62.88 8.89 43.49
CA LYS A 669 64.11 9.62 43.13
C LYS A 669 63.79 11.07 42.82
N VAL A 670 64.55 11.99 43.40
CA VAL A 670 64.48 13.42 43.09
C VAL A 670 65.39 13.72 41.88
N SER A 671 64.92 14.52 40.92
CA SER A 671 65.76 14.92 39.76
C SER A 671 66.88 15.89 40.17
N GLY A 672 67.98 15.86 39.41
CA GLY A 672 69.23 16.56 39.73
C GLY A 672 70.18 15.82 40.69
N GLY A 673 69.77 14.69 41.28
CA GLY A 673 70.63 13.89 42.16
C GLY A 673 70.77 14.44 43.59
N VAL A 674 71.62 13.79 44.41
CA VAL A 674 71.75 14.10 45.86
C VAL A 674 72.42 15.44 46.17
N GLU A 675 73.12 16.03 45.19
CA GLU A 675 73.78 17.34 45.32
C GLU A 675 72.93 18.49 44.73
N SER A 676 71.76 18.19 44.16
CA SER A 676 70.81 19.21 43.68
C SER A 676 70.27 20.06 44.83
N VAL A 677 70.20 21.37 44.61
CA VAL A 677 69.55 22.33 45.54
C VAL A 677 68.12 21.88 45.87
N PHE A 678 67.38 21.41 44.87
CA PHE A 678 66.01 20.90 45.03
C PHE A 678 65.94 19.65 45.92
N ALA A 679 66.92 18.73 45.80
CA ALA A 679 67.03 17.56 46.68
C ALA A 679 67.45 17.95 48.11
N GLY A 680 68.32 18.95 48.26
CA GLY A 680 68.72 19.53 49.54
C GLY A 680 67.55 20.19 50.28
N GLU A 681 66.74 20.98 49.58
CA GLU A 681 65.53 21.61 50.13
C GLU A 681 64.48 20.59 50.59
N LEU A 682 64.31 19.49 49.85
CA LEU A 682 63.35 18.42 50.18
C LEU A 682 63.85 17.47 51.27
N ARG A 683 65.17 17.46 51.57
CA ARG A 683 65.82 16.44 52.41
C ARG A 683 65.16 16.23 53.77
N ALA A 684 64.86 17.32 54.49
CA ALA A 684 64.22 17.25 55.81
C ALA A 684 62.82 16.62 55.75
N ASN A 685 62.04 16.92 54.70
CA ASN A 685 60.73 16.34 54.47
C ASN A 685 60.81 14.86 54.04
N ILE A 686 61.84 14.48 53.26
CA ILE A 686 62.10 13.09 52.87
C ILE A 686 62.45 12.26 54.10
N GLU A 687 63.40 12.72 54.93
CA GLU A 687 63.82 12.03 56.15
C GLU A 687 62.65 11.83 57.13
N PHE A 688 61.85 12.88 57.37
CA PHE A 688 60.73 12.81 58.31
C PHE A 688 59.54 11.98 57.78
N TRP A 689 59.06 12.26 56.56
CA TRP A 689 57.82 11.67 56.04
C TRP A 689 58.04 10.36 55.27
N VAL A 690 59.12 10.22 54.51
CA VAL A 690 59.36 9.07 53.63
C VAL A 690 60.20 8.01 54.34
N GLU A 691 61.31 8.38 54.97
CA GLU A 691 62.17 7.42 55.68
C GLU A 691 61.60 7.07 57.06
N GLY A 692 61.22 8.08 57.85
CA GLY A 692 60.67 7.91 59.19
C GLY A 692 59.25 7.34 59.24
N ARG A 693 58.31 7.89 58.46
CA ARG A 693 56.88 7.51 58.51
C ARG A 693 56.37 6.67 57.33
N ARG A 694 57.07 6.68 56.19
CA ARG A 694 56.68 6.01 54.93
C ARG A 694 55.35 6.52 54.32
N GLU A 695 55.00 7.78 54.55
CA GLU A 695 53.75 8.41 54.11
C GLU A 695 53.99 9.42 52.98
N ILE A 696 54.04 8.92 51.72
CA ILE A 696 54.20 9.75 50.51
C ILE A 696 53.13 10.85 50.36
N PRO A 697 51.83 10.62 50.67
CA PRO A 697 50.82 11.68 50.58
C PRO A 697 51.10 12.86 51.53
N CYS A 698 51.55 12.57 52.75
CA CYS A 698 51.91 13.60 53.74
C CYS A 698 53.20 14.32 53.36
N PHE A 699 54.18 13.61 52.80
CA PHE A 699 55.37 14.21 52.19
C PHE A 699 55.00 15.22 51.09
N LEU A 700 54.18 14.82 50.11
CA LEU A 700 53.77 15.71 49.01
C LEU A 700 52.96 16.91 49.50
N ALA A 701 52.08 16.72 50.51
CA ALA A 701 51.32 17.81 51.11
C ALA A 701 52.22 18.82 51.85
N ALA A 702 53.20 18.35 52.64
CA ALA A 702 54.19 19.21 53.28
C ALA A 702 55.00 20.01 52.24
N CYS A 703 55.46 19.34 51.17
CA CYS A 703 56.16 20.01 50.08
C CYS A 703 55.30 21.04 49.36
N THR A 704 53.99 20.79 49.14
CA THR A 704 53.08 21.80 48.58
C THR A 704 52.98 23.04 49.47
N LEU A 705 52.91 22.87 50.80
CA LEU A 705 52.87 23.98 51.75
C LEU A 705 54.19 24.76 51.75
N ASP A 706 55.33 24.09 51.84
CA ASP A 706 56.66 24.73 51.81
C ASP A 706 56.89 25.52 50.50
N PHE A 707 56.53 24.95 49.36
CA PHE A 707 56.62 25.65 48.07
C PHE A 707 55.64 26.83 47.98
N TRP A 708 54.45 26.72 48.58
CA TRP A 708 53.49 27.83 48.66
C TRP A 708 54.03 28.98 49.51
N GLU A 709 54.60 28.69 50.68
CA GLU A 709 55.20 29.70 51.56
C GLU A 709 56.42 30.36 50.90
N LYS A 710 57.32 29.59 50.27
CA LYS A 710 58.45 30.12 49.50
C LYS A 710 58.01 31.02 48.35
N LYS A 711 56.98 30.63 47.59
CA LYS A 711 56.39 31.43 46.51
C LYS A 711 55.75 32.73 47.03
N ARG A 712 55.20 32.72 48.25
CA ARG A 712 54.61 33.89 48.90
C ARG A 712 55.66 34.81 49.54
N GLY A 713 56.80 34.26 49.97
CA GLY A 713 57.96 35.02 50.45
C GLY A 713 58.70 35.74 49.34
N THR A 714 58.87 35.10 48.17
CA THR A 714 59.47 35.72 46.97
C THR A 714 58.60 36.81 46.33
N MET A 715 57.28 36.80 46.58
CA MET A 715 56.34 37.86 46.17
C MET A 715 56.30 39.10 47.09
N LYS A 716 57.15 39.16 48.12
CA LYS A 716 57.16 40.22 49.16
C LYS A 716 58.40 41.12 49.14
N ILE A 717 59.08 41.19 47.99
CA ILE A 717 60.20 42.10 47.71
C ILE A 717 59.75 43.09 46.62
#